data_AF-A0A369GN32-F1
#
_entry.id   AF-A0A369GN32-F1
#
_cell.length_a   1.000
_cell.length_b   1.000
_cell.length_c   1.000
_cell.angle_alpha   90.00
_cell.angle_beta   90.00
_cell.angle_gamma   90.00
#
_symmetry.space_group_name_H-M   'P 1'
#
loop_
_entity.id
_entity.type
_entity.pdbx_description
1 polymer ?
#
loop_
_entity_poly.entity_id
_entity_poly.type
_entity_poly.pdbx_seq_one_letter_code
_entity_poly.pdbx_strand_id
1 'polypeptide(L)'
;MIRTAALLRCLANVIKPQSRSVSTAAADAAARLQEKSAGMETVSRQVLDANQMQKLCLTLGRPFMGDVDVSSRPPPMGSPVPPAYHLVYFTPVATEALLGPDGSDATFNAPSPFTRRMWAGGQMSWPLDAVEGGGGGAGLLIGDEIEEHTRLVRATAKKGSAGDMILVDVEKELFSPRGCSVVDRRSWIFRSTIDAKRASLHSTSTDRYNGPTIVRDIPVQGDQPDGPSIREISWSTSALFRFSALTFNAHKIHYDEEWCRQVEGHPAPVVHGPLTLISMLDYWRDCYGLRYKPLSIQYRAVSPLYAGEMYRVYTKGCDAPSTGTVHEMVAEKNGITCMKAEIRCFSLPEHESQKMLQAVSIGHARNHETLSSLLNQLGVNVSSTKPVVSINDNKLSATENVKSDANWYLAMSVDRESHGPAIIISKRGGVAVDEIVKTHPASLFTFNFSLSTGITTKLISEISHKLDLSSAHSTNLGKMLQQLYKIFSQKDATLLEINPVAVSQDGTMTSISPNFVFDDAARKRQTELFALRDTSRETEEEVEAERHGLVYVKMRGDVGIVVNGAGLAMATNDAIGFEGGRSANFLDTGGKATTKTMLKAFEIVTRDERVKAIFVNIYGGLTRCDMIAESIIGAAKELDIHVPMVVRLQGTNSEQGLKMLEEAKLGLNMVVESDWRAARHVVELARSS
;
A
#
# COMPACT_ATOMS: atom_id res chain seq x y z
N MET A 1 -59.84 51.37 -31.67
CA MET A 1 -59.26 51.54 -30.32
C MET A 1 -59.22 50.16 -29.67
N ILE A 2 -58.25 49.32 -29.99
CA ILE A 2 -56.83 49.35 -29.62
C ILE A 2 -56.61 48.57 -28.32
N ARG A 3 -55.79 47.51 -28.48
CA ARG A 3 -55.17 46.61 -27.48
C ARG A 3 -56.16 45.54 -26.99
N THR A 4 -55.84 44.25 -27.03
CA THR A 4 -54.55 43.67 -26.65
C THR A 4 -54.36 42.29 -27.31
N ALA A 5 -53.71 42.29 -28.48
CA ALA A 5 -53.22 41.11 -29.19
C ALA A 5 -51.77 40.80 -28.78
N ALA A 6 -51.48 40.72 -27.48
CA ALA A 6 -50.12 40.66 -26.95
C ALA A 6 -49.78 39.41 -26.10
N LEU A 7 -50.53 38.30 -26.18
CA LEU A 7 -50.13 37.08 -25.44
C LEU A 7 -50.49 35.75 -26.11
N LEU A 8 -50.50 35.71 -27.44
CA LEU A 8 -50.83 34.51 -28.23
C LEU A 8 -49.62 33.81 -28.87
N ARG A 9 -48.39 33.89 -28.30
CA ARG A 9 -47.21 33.19 -28.86
C ARG A 9 -46.23 32.50 -27.88
N CYS A 10 -46.55 32.31 -26.59
CA CYS A 10 -45.65 31.61 -25.65
C CYS A 10 -46.14 30.26 -25.07
N LEU A 11 -47.29 29.70 -25.49
CA LEU A 11 -47.79 28.44 -24.92
C LEU A 11 -48.30 27.45 -25.97
N ALA A 12 -47.46 27.17 -26.97
CA ALA A 12 -47.46 25.91 -27.69
C ALA A 12 -46.16 25.18 -27.32
N ASN A 13 -46.27 23.95 -26.80
CA ASN A 13 -45.30 23.18 -25.99
C ASN A 13 -45.48 23.47 -24.49
N VAL A 14 -45.91 22.59 -23.57
CA VAL A 14 -45.88 21.13 -23.50
C VAL A 14 -46.99 20.70 -22.51
N ILE A 15 -48.12 20.16 -22.97
CA ILE A 15 -49.06 19.47 -22.08
C ILE A 15 -49.38 18.10 -22.69
N LYS A 16 -48.70 17.09 -22.13
CA LYS A 16 -49.16 15.71 -21.85
C LYS A 16 -48.05 15.03 -21.04
N PRO A 17 -48.35 14.11 -20.10
CA PRO A 17 -49.44 14.09 -19.13
C PRO A 17 -48.94 13.71 -17.70
N GLN A 18 -49.85 13.74 -16.71
CA GLN A 18 -49.80 13.01 -15.42
C GLN A 18 -48.85 13.52 -14.31
N SER A 19 -49.30 14.49 -13.50
CA SER A 19 -48.98 14.49 -12.07
C SER A 19 -49.88 13.47 -11.37
N ARG A 20 -49.39 12.22 -11.25
CA ARG A 20 -50.03 11.22 -10.38
C ARG A 20 -49.83 11.66 -8.93
N SER A 21 -50.92 11.83 -8.16
CA SER A 21 -50.85 12.20 -6.74
C SER A 21 -50.02 11.21 -5.92
N VAL A 22 -49.26 11.72 -4.94
CA VAL A 22 -48.51 10.94 -3.93
C VAL A 22 -49.49 10.53 -2.83
N SER A 23 -49.38 9.31 -2.27
CA SER A 23 -50.26 8.89 -1.15
C SER A 23 -50.04 9.72 0.11
N THR A 24 -51.12 9.91 0.88
CA THR A 24 -51.09 10.52 2.22
C THR A 24 -50.15 9.76 3.17
N ALA A 25 -50.11 8.43 3.07
CA ALA A 25 -49.23 7.60 3.90
C ALA A 25 -47.73 7.92 3.72
N ALA A 26 -47.27 8.20 2.49
CA ALA A 26 -45.88 8.59 2.24
C ALA A 26 -45.58 10.00 2.79
N ALA A 27 -46.53 10.93 2.63
CA ALA A 27 -46.41 12.28 3.17
C ALA A 27 -46.39 12.29 4.70
N ASP A 28 -47.28 11.54 5.35
CA ASP A 28 -47.35 11.40 6.81
C ASP A 28 -46.08 10.75 7.37
N ALA A 29 -45.58 9.70 6.72
CA ALA A 29 -44.34 9.03 7.11
C ALA A 29 -43.12 9.95 7.00
N ALA A 30 -43.04 10.76 5.95
CA ALA A 30 -41.99 11.77 5.79
C ALA A 30 -42.08 12.86 6.88
N ALA A 31 -43.29 13.37 7.15
CA ALA A 31 -43.53 14.37 8.18
C ALA A 31 -43.14 13.85 9.58
N ARG A 32 -43.54 12.62 9.93
CA ARG A 32 -43.17 12.00 11.22
C ARG A 32 -41.67 11.83 11.41
N LEU A 33 -40.95 11.44 10.35
CA LEU A 33 -39.49 11.36 10.40
C LEU A 33 -38.88 12.74 10.63
N GLN A 34 -39.41 13.76 9.95
CA GLN A 34 -38.92 15.13 10.08
C GLN A 34 -39.20 15.72 11.47
N GLU A 35 -40.37 15.46 12.05
CA GLU A 35 -40.70 15.83 13.43
C GLU A 35 -39.83 15.10 14.46
N LYS A 36 -39.65 13.78 14.32
CA LYS A 36 -38.82 12.97 15.23
C LYS A 36 -37.36 13.43 15.24
N SER A 37 -36.85 13.88 14.10
CA SER A 37 -35.46 14.32 13.94
C SER A 37 -35.30 15.84 14.03
N ALA A 38 -36.36 16.61 14.31
CA ALA A 38 -36.28 18.06 14.39
C ALA A 38 -35.36 18.49 15.54
N GLY A 39 -34.30 19.23 15.20
CA GLY A 39 -33.28 19.68 16.18
C GLY A 39 -32.37 18.55 16.71
N MET A 40 -32.49 17.33 16.18
CA MET A 40 -31.61 16.22 16.56
C MET A 40 -30.31 16.30 15.77
N GLU A 41 -29.21 16.50 16.48
CA GLU A 41 -27.85 16.41 15.96
C GLU A 41 -27.12 15.32 16.76
N THR A 42 -26.57 14.33 16.06
CA THR A 42 -25.76 13.29 16.71
C THR A 42 -24.30 13.59 16.46
N VAL A 43 -23.53 13.71 17.54
CA VAL A 43 -22.07 13.88 17.50
C VAL A 43 -21.42 12.56 17.84
N SER A 44 -20.49 12.10 16.99
CA SER A 44 -19.69 10.90 17.24
C SER A 44 -18.22 11.19 17.00
N ARG A 45 -17.35 10.45 17.69
CA ARG A 45 -15.90 10.59 17.55
C ARG A 45 -15.28 9.27 17.15
N GLN A 46 -14.34 9.32 16.21
CA GLN A 46 -13.54 8.16 15.85
C GLN A 46 -12.13 8.58 15.46
N VAL A 47 -11.13 7.84 15.92
CA VAL A 47 -9.77 7.92 15.39
C VAL A 47 -9.72 7.26 14.01
N LEU A 48 -9.18 7.95 13.02
CA LEU A 48 -8.95 7.37 11.70
C LEU A 48 -7.78 6.38 11.77
N ASP A 49 -8.05 5.14 12.16
CA ASP A 49 -7.03 4.13 12.35
C ASP A 49 -6.42 3.66 11.02
N ALA A 50 -5.10 3.41 11.04
CA ALA A 50 -4.38 2.99 9.85
C ALA A 50 -4.77 1.59 9.36
N ASN A 51 -5.25 0.71 10.25
CA ASN A 51 -5.53 -0.66 9.88
C ASN A 51 -6.81 -0.78 9.03
N GLN A 52 -7.86 -0.02 9.36
CA GLN A 52 -9.07 0.10 8.56
C GLN A 52 -8.75 0.71 7.19
N MET A 53 -7.87 1.71 7.14
CA MET A 53 -7.38 2.28 5.88
C MET A 53 -6.65 1.24 5.02
N GLN A 54 -5.72 0.49 5.62
CA GLN A 54 -4.97 -0.56 4.96
C GLN A 54 -5.91 -1.61 4.34
N LYS A 55 -6.89 -2.08 5.12
CA LYS A 55 -7.88 -3.07 4.68
C LYS A 55 -8.77 -2.53 3.56
N LEU A 56 -9.14 -1.25 3.57
CA LEU A 56 -9.84 -0.61 2.46
C LEU A 56 -8.99 -0.65 1.19
N CYS A 57 -7.74 -0.21 1.25
CA CYS A 57 -6.83 -0.23 0.11
C CYS A 57 -6.67 -1.64 -0.47
N LEU A 58 -6.49 -2.66 0.38
CA LEU A 58 -6.44 -4.07 -0.04
C LEU A 58 -7.76 -4.55 -0.67
N THR A 59 -8.90 -4.09 -0.17
CA THR A 59 -10.22 -4.41 -0.74
C THR A 59 -10.41 -3.78 -2.12
N LEU A 60 -9.87 -2.58 -2.34
CA LEU A 60 -9.91 -1.87 -3.62
C LEU A 60 -8.86 -2.36 -4.64
N GLY A 61 -8.02 -3.33 -4.26
CA GLY A 61 -6.89 -3.78 -5.07
C GLY A 61 -5.83 -2.70 -5.26
N ARG A 62 -5.60 -1.87 -4.24
CA ARG A 62 -4.62 -0.77 -4.25
C ARG A 62 -3.54 -1.07 -3.20
N PRO A 63 -2.42 -1.70 -3.57
CA PRO A 63 -1.36 -2.03 -2.63
C PRO A 63 -0.54 -0.80 -2.20
N PHE A 64 -0.82 0.39 -2.73
CA PHE A 64 -0.13 1.62 -2.38
C PHE A 64 -1.10 2.74 -1.97
N MET A 65 -0.67 3.53 -1.00
CA MET A 65 -1.30 4.78 -0.57
C MET A 65 -0.23 5.84 -0.43
N GLY A 66 -0.13 6.75 -1.39
CA GLY A 66 1.01 7.65 -1.43
C GLY A 66 2.28 6.91 -1.89
N ASP A 67 3.37 7.08 -1.16
CA ASP A 67 4.63 6.34 -1.25
C ASP A 67 4.67 5.09 -0.35
N VAL A 68 3.56 4.77 0.33
CA VAL A 68 3.50 3.66 1.28
C VAL A 68 2.93 2.41 0.61
N ASP A 69 3.70 1.31 0.64
CA ASP A 69 3.18 -0.03 0.37
C ASP A 69 2.29 -0.50 1.54
N VAL A 70 0.98 -0.44 1.31
CA VAL A 70 -0.03 -0.85 2.28
C VAL A 70 -0.30 -2.36 2.25
N SER A 71 0.35 -3.13 1.37
CA SER A 71 0.27 -4.60 1.37
C SER A 71 1.13 -5.23 2.47
N SER A 72 2.20 -4.55 2.88
CA SER A 72 3.14 -5.03 3.90
C SER A 72 2.92 -4.39 5.27
N ARG A 73 2.43 -3.15 5.34
CA ARG A 73 2.17 -2.44 6.62
C ARG A 73 1.02 -1.43 6.52
N PRO A 74 0.38 -1.03 7.64
CA PRO A 74 -0.56 0.09 7.62
C PRO A 74 0.10 1.42 7.21
N PRO A 75 -0.65 2.38 6.63
CA PRO A 75 -0.14 3.72 6.37
C PRO A 75 0.31 4.42 7.68
N PRO A 76 1.42 5.18 7.69
CA PRO A 76 1.87 5.92 8.86
C PRO A 76 0.83 6.92 9.38
N MET A 77 0.89 7.23 10.68
CA MET A 77 0.16 8.35 11.26
C MET A 77 0.53 9.66 10.54
N GLY A 78 -0.44 10.54 10.34
CA GLY A 78 -0.29 11.76 9.56
C GLY A 78 -0.47 11.59 8.04
N SER A 79 -0.63 10.35 7.54
CA SER A 79 -0.88 10.13 6.11
C SER A 79 -2.21 10.75 5.67
N PRO A 80 -2.29 11.47 4.54
CA PRO A 80 -3.53 12.09 4.09
C PRO A 80 -4.56 11.05 3.63
N VAL A 81 -5.80 11.20 4.08
CA VAL A 81 -6.92 10.33 3.70
C VAL A 81 -7.52 10.80 2.37
N PRO A 82 -7.55 9.94 1.32
CA PRO A 82 -8.10 10.31 0.03
C PRO A 82 -9.59 10.70 0.11
N PRO A 83 -10.03 11.62 -0.77
CA PRO A 83 -11.44 11.91 -1.00
C PRO A 83 -12.31 10.64 -1.06
N ALA A 84 -13.38 10.63 -0.26
CA ALA A 84 -14.34 9.53 -0.04
C ALA A 84 -13.82 8.28 0.71
N TYR A 85 -12.55 8.19 1.09
CA TYR A 85 -12.09 7.02 1.87
C TYR A 85 -12.58 7.06 3.32
N HIS A 86 -13.00 8.21 3.84
CA HIS A 86 -13.66 8.30 5.15
C HIS A 86 -14.99 7.52 5.22
N LEU A 87 -15.56 7.08 4.08
CA LEU A 87 -16.81 6.33 4.02
C LEU A 87 -16.76 4.95 4.70
N VAL A 88 -15.57 4.44 5.04
CA VAL A 88 -15.43 3.20 5.84
C VAL A 88 -15.37 3.45 7.34
N TYR A 89 -15.25 4.71 7.75
CA TYR A 89 -15.29 5.12 9.16
C TYR A 89 -16.71 5.52 9.56
N PHE A 90 -16.88 5.88 10.83
CA PHE A 90 -18.14 6.16 11.51
C PHE A 90 -19.15 5.03 11.32
N THR A 91 -18.68 3.81 11.61
CA THR A 91 -19.47 2.59 11.48
C THR A 91 -20.66 2.58 12.45
N PRO A 92 -21.81 1.98 12.09
CA PRO A 92 -22.97 1.93 12.98
C PRO A 92 -22.63 1.33 14.35
N VAL A 93 -23.12 1.97 15.42
CA VAL A 93 -22.94 1.51 16.82
C VAL A 93 -24.14 0.72 17.35
N ALA A 94 -25.14 0.49 16.51
CA ALA A 94 -26.36 -0.22 16.86
C ALA A 94 -26.08 -1.72 17.07
N THR A 95 -26.66 -2.30 18.13
CA THR A 95 -26.71 -3.75 18.28
C THR A 95 -27.64 -4.37 17.25
N GLU A 96 -27.46 -5.66 16.96
CA GLU A 96 -28.27 -6.37 15.96
C GLU A 96 -29.79 -6.22 16.17
N ALA A 97 -30.24 -6.21 17.44
CA ALA A 97 -31.65 -6.06 17.80
C ALA A 97 -32.27 -4.71 17.38
N LEU A 98 -31.44 -3.70 17.06
CA LEU A 98 -31.87 -2.38 16.63
C LEU A 98 -31.82 -2.20 15.09
N LEU A 99 -31.35 -3.21 14.35
CA LEU A 99 -31.29 -3.17 12.89
C LEU A 99 -32.67 -3.43 12.27
N GLY A 100 -32.84 -2.95 11.03
CA GLY A 100 -33.99 -3.32 10.20
C GLY A 100 -34.01 -4.82 9.89
N PRO A 101 -35.15 -5.40 9.45
CA PRO A 101 -35.24 -6.81 9.08
C PRO A 101 -34.26 -7.23 7.96
N ASP A 102 -33.86 -6.26 7.14
CA ASP A 102 -32.85 -6.38 6.09
C ASP A 102 -31.41 -6.17 6.59
N GLY A 103 -31.21 -5.90 7.88
CA GLY A 103 -29.92 -5.58 8.51
C GLY A 103 -29.46 -4.13 8.33
N SER A 104 -30.30 -3.24 7.80
CA SER A 104 -29.95 -1.82 7.65
C SER A 104 -29.99 -1.07 8.99
N ASP A 105 -29.06 -0.12 9.18
CA ASP A 105 -29.08 0.81 10.32
C ASP A 105 -30.37 1.65 10.34
N ALA A 106 -30.99 1.81 11.50
CA ALA A 106 -32.32 2.39 11.66
C ALA A 106 -32.35 3.89 12.02
N THR A 107 -31.21 4.53 12.26
CA THR A 107 -31.11 5.87 12.90
C THR A 107 -31.91 6.96 12.16
N PHE A 108 -31.93 6.92 10.82
CA PHE A 108 -32.71 7.83 9.97
C PHE A 108 -33.58 7.08 8.95
N ASN A 109 -34.02 5.87 9.30
CA ASN A 109 -34.89 5.09 8.43
C ASN A 109 -36.32 5.63 8.43
N ALA A 110 -36.96 5.59 7.25
CA ALA A 110 -38.39 5.90 7.17
C ALA A 110 -39.22 4.82 7.89
N PRO A 111 -40.37 5.20 8.49
CA PRO A 111 -41.22 4.24 9.18
C PRO A 111 -41.89 3.26 8.20
N SER A 112 -42.34 2.13 8.74
CA SER A 112 -43.19 1.17 8.02
C SER A 112 -44.38 1.87 7.34
N PRO A 113 -44.75 1.52 6.10
CA PRO A 113 -44.25 0.38 5.31
C PRO A 113 -42.99 0.66 4.48
N PHE A 114 -42.41 1.86 4.54
CA PHE A 114 -41.28 2.27 3.69
C PHE A 114 -39.92 1.83 4.26
N THR A 115 -39.70 0.52 4.38
CA THR A 115 -38.50 -0.02 5.03
C THR A 115 -37.36 -0.36 4.07
N ARG A 116 -37.62 -0.49 2.76
CA ARG A 116 -36.59 -0.87 1.78
C ARG A 116 -35.70 0.31 1.45
N ARG A 117 -34.48 0.31 1.97
CA ARG A 117 -33.51 1.40 1.86
C ARG A 117 -32.58 1.23 0.66
N MET A 118 -32.44 2.26 -0.15
CA MET A 118 -31.49 2.30 -1.29
C MET A 118 -30.67 3.58 -1.29
N TRP A 119 -29.41 3.47 -1.72
CA TRP A 119 -28.53 4.61 -1.93
C TRP A 119 -28.92 5.36 -3.20
N ALA A 120 -29.30 6.64 -3.10
CA ALA A 120 -29.89 7.39 -4.21
C ALA A 120 -28.91 8.39 -4.86
N GLY A 121 -28.01 8.96 -4.08
CA GLY A 121 -27.13 10.03 -4.53
C GLY A 121 -26.68 10.88 -3.36
N GLY A 122 -26.09 12.03 -3.66
CA GLY A 122 -25.61 12.94 -2.65
C GLY A 122 -24.66 13.99 -3.21
N GLN A 123 -24.10 14.76 -2.30
CA GLN A 123 -23.05 15.73 -2.57
C GLN A 123 -22.02 15.66 -1.45
N MET A 124 -20.75 15.66 -1.82
CA MET A 124 -19.64 15.74 -0.87
C MET A 124 -18.76 16.91 -1.26
N SER A 125 -18.29 17.68 -0.28
CA SER A 125 -17.37 18.79 -0.49
C SER A 125 -16.22 18.78 0.51
N TRP A 126 -15.05 19.18 0.02
CA TRP A 126 -13.83 19.40 0.77
C TRP A 126 -13.58 20.90 0.79
N PRO A 127 -13.71 21.58 1.95
CA PRO A 127 -13.45 23.02 2.07
C PRO A 127 -12.05 23.38 1.56
N LEU A 128 -11.86 24.57 0.97
CA LEU A 128 -10.56 24.97 0.37
C LEU A 128 -9.39 24.85 1.36
N ASP A 129 -9.60 25.23 2.62
CA ASP A 129 -8.62 25.09 3.72
C ASP A 129 -8.25 23.63 4.02
N ALA A 130 -9.07 22.66 3.60
CA ALA A 130 -8.79 21.22 3.67
C ALA A 130 -8.02 20.70 2.44
N VAL A 131 -7.92 21.50 1.37
CA VAL A 131 -7.35 21.09 0.07
C VAL A 131 -6.05 21.83 -0.30
N GLU A 132 -5.84 23.06 0.19
CA GLU A 132 -4.53 23.76 0.13
C GLU A 132 -3.56 23.15 1.16
N GLY A 133 -2.54 22.45 0.70
CA GLY A 133 -1.75 21.52 1.52
C GLY A 133 -0.47 22.10 2.10
N GLY A 134 -0.18 21.72 3.36
CA GLY A 134 1.12 21.88 4.00
C GLY A 134 1.04 21.70 5.50
N GLY A 135 0.85 20.48 6.01
CA GLY A 135 0.89 20.12 7.44
C GLY A 135 -0.12 20.83 8.38
N GLY A 136 -0.84 21.85 7.91
CA GLY A 136 -1.71 22.72 8.70
C GLY A 136 -3.11 22.95 8.10
N GLY A 137 -3.47 22.30 6.99
CA GLY A 137 -4.81 22.37 6.40
C GLY A 137 -5.82 21.45 7.11
N ALA A 138 -7.11 21.77 7.00
CA ALA A 138 -8.20 21.04 7.66
C ALA A 138 -8.49 19.65 7.05
N GLY A 139 -7.61 19.07 6.22
CA GLY A 139 -7.80 17.74 5.62
C GLY A 139 -7.80 16.61 6.65
N LEU A 140 -8.34 15.45 6.28
CA LEU A 140 -8.33 14.25 7.13
C LEU A 140 -6.97 13.55 7.05
N LEU A 141 -6.35 13.27 8.20
CA LEU A 141 -5.11 12.51 8.31
C LEU A 141 -5.32 11.23 9.14
N ILE A 142 -4.58 10.18 8.80
CA ILE A 142 -4.54 8.95 9.58
C ILE A 142 -4.02 9.27 11.00
N GLY A 143 -4.71 8.78 12.02
CA GLY A 143 -4.42 9.06 13.42
C GLY A 143 -5.12 10.28 14.00
N ASP A 144 -5.79 11.10 13.19
CA ASP A 144 -6.65 12.15 13.75
C ASP A 144 -7.85 11.54 14.46
N GLU A 145 -8.22 12.10 15.61
CA GLU A 145 -9.56 11.94 16.18
C GLU A 145 -10.50 12.93 15.48
N ILE A 146 -11.51 12.39 14.80
CA ILE A 146 -12.47 13.17 14.01
C ILE A 146 -13.81 13.20 14.72
N GLU A 147 -14.43 14.38 14.75
CA GLU A 147 -15.79 14.59 15.25
C GLU A 147 -16.76 14.65 14.06
N GLU A 148 -17.73 13.72 13.98
CA GLU A 148 -18.79 13.69 12.98
C GLU A 148 -20.10 14.21 13.56
N HIS A 149 -20.62 15.28 12.97
CA HIS A 149 -21.93 15.85 13.25
C HIS A 149 -22.92 15.38 12.19
N THR A 150 -23.89 14.57 12.58
CA THR A 150 -24.94 14.08 11.66
C THR A 150 -26.28 14.70 11.97
N ARG A 151 -26.96 15.21 10.94
CA ARG A 151 -28.31 15.79 11.03
C ARG A 151 -29.19 15.42 9.84
N LEU A 152 -30.49 15.28 10.08
CA LEU A 152 -31.47 15.15 9.01
C LEU A 152 -31.67 16.51 8.33
N VAL A 153 -31.42 16.59 7.03
CA VAL A 153 -31.66 17.81 6.24
C VAL A 153 -33.14 17.91 5.88
N ARG A 154 -33.70 16.84 5.31
CA ARG A 154 -35.12 16.75 4.98
C ARG A 154 -35.57 15.32 4.72
N ALA A 155 -36.86 15.07 4.93
CA ALA A 155 -37.56 13.88 4.45
C ALA A 155 -38.70 14.33 3.53
N THR A 156 -38.76 13.80 2.31
CA THR A 156 -39.77 14.22 1.32
C THR A 156 -40.43 13.03 0.65
N ALA A 157 -41.76 13.02 0.62
CA ALA A 157 -42.52 12.04 -0.15
C ALA A 157 -42.39 12.34 -1.65
N LYS A 158 -42.07 11.32 -2.44
CA LYS A 158 -41.94 11.41 -3.90
C LYS A 158 -42.66 10.25 -4.57
N LYS A 159 -42.91 10.39 -5.87
CA LYS A 159 -43.42 9.32 -6.72
C LYS A 159 -42.34 8.87 -7.70
N GLY A 160 -41.95 7.61 -7.62
CA GLY A 160 -40.98 6.98 -8.52
C GLY A 160 -41.64 6.07 -9.54
N SER A 161 -40.80 5.50 -10.42
CA SER A 161 -41.23 4.50 -11.42
C SER A 161 -41.83 3.23 -10.79
N ALA A 162 -41.37 2.85 -9.60
CA ALA A 162 -41.84 1.69 -8.84
C ALA A 162 -42.86 2.03 -7.73
N GLY A 163 -43.50 3.21 -7.79
CA GLY A 163 -44.49 3.66 -6.82
C GLY A 163 -44.01 4.75 -5.87
N ASP A 164 -44.77 4.98 -4.81
CA ASP A 164 -44.50 6.02 -3.81
C ASP A 164 -43.25 5.67 -2.99
N MET A 165 -42.51 6.70 -2.58
CA MET A 165 -41.23 6.56 -1.91
C MET A 165 -40.95 7.77 -1.02
N ILE A 166 -40.05 7.61 -0.06
CA ILE A 166 -39.56 8.70 0.78
C ILE A 166 -38.09 8.93 0.46
N LEU A 167 -37.75 10.16 0.11
CA LEU A 167 -36.36 10.61 -0.04
C LEU A 167 -35.92 11.27 1.26
N VAL A 168 -34.89 10.71 1.89
CA VAL A 168 -34.31 11.18 3.14
C VAL A 168 -32.91 11.71 2.84
N ASP A 169 -32.69 12.99 3.10
CA ASP A 169 -31.40 13.64 2.94
C ASP A 169 -30.77 13.86 4.32
N VAL A 170 -29.56 13.34 4.52
CA VAL A 170 -28.78 13.43 5.77
C VAL A 170 -27.47 14.13 5.47
N GLU A 171 -27.08 15.06 6.33
CA GLU A 171 -25.80 15.76 6.25
C GLU A 171 -24.89 15.30 7.38
N LYS A 172 -23.63 15.10 7.03
CA LYS A 172 -22.53 14.73 7.91
C LYS A 172 -21.41 15.75 7.75
N GLU A 173 -21.06 16.43 8.83
CA GLU A 173 -19.91 17.34 8.86
C GLU A 173 -18.81 16.67 9.69
N LEU A 174 -17.63 16.48 9.08
CA LEU A 174 -16.48 15.87 9.73
C LEU A 174 -15.49 16.97 10.08
N PHE A 175 -15.16 17.08 11.36
CA PHE A 175 -14.22 18.03 11.91
C PHE A 175 -12.95 17.31 12.36
N SER A 176 -11.83 17.64 11.72
CA SER A 176 -10.50 17.31 12.24
C SER A 176 -10.09 18.29 13.33
N PRO A 177 -8.99 18.02 14.08
CA PRO A 177 -8.42 19.00 14.99
C PRO A 177 -8.06 20.35 14.35
N ARG A 178 -7.99 20.39 13.01
CA ARG A 178 -7.64 21.56 12.20
C ARG A 178 -8.87 22.26 11.60
N GLY A 179 -10.09 21.78 11.84
CA GLY A 179 -11.34 22.37 11.36
C GLY A 179 -12.17 21.43 10.48
N CYS A 180 -13.17 21.99 9.80
CA CYS A 180 -14.09 21.22 8.95
C CYS A 180 -13.36 20.64 7.73
N SER A 181 -13.35 19.32 7.63
CA SER A 181 -12.61 18.56 6.62
C SER A 181 -13.48 18.08 5.46
N VAL A 182 -14.72 17.67 5.77
CA VAL A 182 -15.66 17.12 4.81
C VAL A 182 -17.08 17.51 5.19
N VAL A 183 -17.87 17.93 4.21
CA VAL A 183 -19.34 17.99 4.32
C VAL A 183 -19.91 16.96 3.35
N ASP A 184 -20.55 15.92 3.87
CA ASP A 184 -21.14 14.81 3.13
C ASP A 184 -22.66 14.77 3.30
N ARG A 185 -23.38 15.13 2.23
CA ARG A 185 -24.83 15.09 2.12
C ARG A 185 -25.23 13.83 1.36
N ARG A 186 -25.90 12.90 2.03
CA ARG A 186 -26.35 11.63 1.45
C ARG A 186 -27.86 11.63 1.27
N SER A 187 -28.30 11.12 0.13
CA SER A 187 -29.70 10.88 -0.17
C SER A 187 -30.00 9.38 -0.15
N TRP A 188 -30.96 8.97 0.67
CA TRP A 188 -31.52 7.63 0.67
C TRP A 188 -32.95 7.62 0.19
N ILE A 189 -33.30 6.55 -0.50
CA ILE A 189 -34.66 6.27 -0.93
C ILE A 189 -35.20 5.13 -0.09
N PHE A 190 -36.41 5.32 0.43
CA PHE A 190 -37.19 4.31 1.13
C PHE A 190 -38.41 3.94 0.30
N ARG A 191 -38.57 2.64 0.02
CA ARG A 191 -39.73 2.09 -0.71
C ARG A 191 -40.51 1.13 0.18
N SER A 192 -41.77 0.91 -0.17
CA SER A 192 -42.58 -0.13 0.47
C SER A 192 -41.96 -1.51 0.25
N THR A 193 -42.16 -2.42 1.19
CA THR A 193 -41.81 -3.84 1.03
C THR A 193 -42.38 -4.42 -0.27
N ILE A 194 -41.64 -5.32 -0.91
CA ILE A 194 -42.17 -6.09 -2.04
C ILE A 194 -43.16 -7.10 -1.46
N ASP A 195 -44.38 -7.15 -2.01
CA ASP A 195 -45.35 -8.18 -1.64
C ASP A 195 -44.79 -9.55 -2.05
N ALA A 196 -44.47 -10.40 -1.07
CA ALA A 196 -43.75 -11.68 -1.26
C ALA A 196 -44.44 -12.62 -2.27
N LYS A 197 -45.72 -12.40 -2.57
CA LYS A 197 -46.51 -13.15 -3.56
C LYS A 197 -46.17 -12.81 -5.03
N ARG A 198 -45.35 -11.79 -5.29
CA ARG A 198 -45.01 -11.32 -6.66
C ARG A 198 -43.56 -11.59 -7.10
N ALA A 199 -42.73 -12.23 -6.27
CA ALA A 199 -41.39 -12.61 -6.66
C ALA A 199 -41.46 -13.73 -7.73
N SER A 200 -41.38 -13.36 -9.02
CA SER A 200 -41.31 -14.35 -10.09
C SER A 200 -40.00 -15.14 -9.96
N LEU A 201 -40.11 -16.45 -9.76
CA LEU A 201 -39.01 -17.40 -9.80
C LEU A 201 -38.34 -17.37 -11.18
N HIS A 202 -37.35 -16.50 -11.37
CA HIS A 202 -36.41 -16.65 -12.47
C HIS A 202 -35.30 -17.59 -12.00
N SER A 203 -35.44 -18.89 -12.31
CA SER A 203 -34.34 -19.83 -12.18
C SER A 203 -33.32 -19.52 -13.27
N THR A 204 -32.20 -18.90 -12.92
CA THR A 204 -31.00 -18.93 -13.76
C THR A 204 -29.83 -19.48 -12.95
N SER A 205 -29.39 -20.67 -13.39
CA SER A 205 -28.15 -21.41 -13.10
C SER A 205 -27.32 -20.99 -11.87
N THR A 206 -27.15 -21.95 -10.97
CA THR A 206 -26.26 -21.98 -9.79
C THR A 206 -24.76 -21.98 -10.10
N ASP A 207 -24.35 -21.58 -11.31
CA ASP A 207 -22.98 -21.69 -11.82
C ASP A 207 -22.32 -20.31 -12.03
N ARG A 208 -22.55 -19.38 -11.10
CA ARG A 208 -21.89 -18.06 -11.11
C ARG A 208 -20.79 -17.98 -10.06
N TYR A 209 -19.80 -18.85 -10.15
CA TYR A 209 -18.52 -18.57 -9.51
C TYR A 209 -17.79 -17.50 -10.34
N ASN A 210 -18.15 -16.23 -10.14
CA ASN A 210 -17.65 -15.09 -10.93
C ASN A 210 -16.28 -14.61 -10.46
N GLY A 211 -15.27 -15.49 -10.52
CA GLY A 211 -13.84 -15.15 -10.46
C GLY A 211 -13.39 -14.19 -9.32
N PRO A 212 -12.12 -13.74 -9.35
CA PRO A 212 -11.69 -12.64 -8.51
C PRO A 212 -12.27 -11.30 -9.00
N THR A 213 -12.25 -10.28 -8.14
CA THR A 213 -12.52 -8.89 -8.56
C THR A 213 -11.59 -8.51 -9.71
N ILE A 214 -12.15 -7.89 -10.75
CA ILE A 214 -11.41 -7.40 -11.92
C ILE A 214 -11.46 -5.88 -11.88
N VAL A 215 -10.31 -5.22 -11.97
CA VAL A 215 -10.21 -3.78 -12.26
C VAL A 215 -9.11 -3.58 -13.29
N ARG A 216 -9.44 -3.03 -14.45
CA ARG A 216 -8.49 -2.77 -15.53
C ARG A 216 -8.82 -1.48 -16.28
N ASP A 217 -7.80 -0.75 -16.69
CA ASP A 217 -7.94 0.43 -17.53
C ASP A 217 -7.73 0.01 -19.00
N ILE A 218 -8.58 0.51 -19.90
CA ILE A 218 -8.60 0.19 -21.34
C ILE A 218 -8.46 1.50 -22.13
N PRO A 219 -7.61 1.57 -23.16
CA PRO A 219 -7.52 2.73 -24.03
C PRO A 219 -8.83 3.00 -24.77
N VAL A 220 -9.16 4.27 -24.99
CA VAL A 220 -10.23 4.65 -25.90
C VAL A 220 -9.77 4.36 -27.34
N GLN A 221 -10.44 3.46 -28.06
CA GLN A 221 -10.17 3.24 -29.48
C GLN A 221 -10.89 4.33 -30.32
N GLY A 222 -10.14 5.17 -31.04
CA GLY A 222 -10.68 6.24 -31.92
C GLY A 222 -9.70 7.39 -32.19
N ASP A 223 -10.18 8.46 -32.86
CA ASP A 223 -9.41 9.64 -33.37
C ASP A 223 -8.71 10.50 -32.28
N GLN A 224 -8.77 10.13 -31.00
CA GLN A 224 -8.01 10.75 -29.92
C GLN A 224 -7.29 9.69 -29.07
N PRO A 225 -6.12 9.19 -29.53
CA PRO A 225 -5.33 8.20 -28.80
C PRO A 225 -4.77 8.69 -27.44
N ASP A 226 -4.85 9.98 -27.15
CA ASP A 226 -4.41 10.62 -25.90
C ASP A 226 -5.54 10.91 -24.89
N GLY A 227 -6.75 10.39 -25.13
CA GLY A 227 -7.90 10.56 -24.22
C GLY A 227 -7.78 9.76 -22.90
N PRO A 228 -8.50 10.15 -21.83
CA PRO A 228 -8.52 9.40 -20.59
C PRO A 228 -9.04 7.97 -20.83
N SER A 229 -8.40 6.97 -20.24
CA SER A 229 -8.78 5.55 -20.39
C SER A 229 -10.18 5.27 -19.86
N ILE A 230 -10.77 4.14 -20.22
CA ILE A 230 -12.01 3.63 -19.66
C ILE A 230 -11.65 2.55 -18.62
N ARG A 231 -12.18 2.65 -17.40
CA ARG A 231 -11.94 1.64 -16.36
C ARG A 231 -13.05 0.60 -16.31
N GLU A 232 -12.72 -0.65 -16.59
CA GLU A 232 -13.62 -1.79 -16.39
C GLU A 232 -13.46 -2.36 -14.98
N ILE A 233 -14.60 -2.59 -14.32
CA ILE A 233 -14.68 -3.09 -12.95
C ILE A 233 -15.70 -4.23 -12.88
N SER A 234 -15.36 -5.31 -12.18
CA SER A 234 -16.29 -6.35 -11.74
C SER A 234 -15.96 -6.73 -10.30
N TRP A 235 -16.93 -6.59 -9.39
CA TRP A 235 -16.74 -6.89 -7.96
C TRP A 235 -17.13 -8.32 -7.65
N SER A 236 -16.22 -9.09 -7.04
CA SER A 236 -16.54 -10.41 -6.48
C SER A 236 -17.43 -10.30 -5.23
N THR A 237 -18.17 -11.36 -4.91
CA THR A 237 -18.93 -11.46 -3.65
C THR A 237 -18.02 -11.33 -2.43
N SER A 238 -16.79 -11.87 -2.50
CA SER A 238 -15.79 -11.72 -1.44
C SER A 238 -15.37 -10.27 -1.22
N ALA A 239 -15.25 -9.46 -2.29
CA ALA A 239 -14.94 -8.04 -2.15
C ALA A 239 -16.11 -7.25 -1.57
N LEU A 240 -17.35 -7.57 -1.94
CA LEU A 240 -18.53 -6.97 -1.32
C LEU A 240 -18.62 -7.32 0.17
N PHE A 241 -18.34 -8.58 0.54
CA PHE A 241 -18.26 -8.99 1.94
C PHE A 241 -17.17 -8.21 2.71
N ARG A 242 -15.95 -8.10 2.15
CA ARG A 242 -14.86 -7.31 2.76
C ARG A 242 -15.26 -5.86 2.97
N PHE A 243 -15.92 -5.23 2.01
CA PHE A 243 -16.40 -3.86 2.13
C PHE A 243 -17.53 -3.72 3.16
N SER A 244 -18.47 -4.67 3.23
CA SER A 244 -19.48 -4.73 4.28
C SER A 244 -18.86 -4.88 5.66
N ALA A 245 -17.84 -5.74 5.83
CA ALA A 245 -17.13 -5.91 7.09
C ALA A 245 -16.39 -4.63 7.49
N LEU A 246 -15.75 -3.95 6.54
CA LEU A 246 -15.06 -2.68 6.78
C LEU A 246 -15.99 -1.56 7.24
N THR A 247 -17.20 -1.52 6.70
CA THR A 247 -18.22 -0.51 7.02
C THR A 247 -19.15 -0.93 8.16
N PHE A 248 -18.91 -2.11 8.76
CA PHE A 248 -19.81 -2.77 9.72
C PHE A 248 -21.28 -2.77 9.25
N ASN A 249 -21.48 -3.02 7.95
CA ASN A 249 -22.76 -2.91 7.29
C ASN A 249 -23.40 -4.30 7.09
N ALA A 250 -24.37 -4.61 7.94
CA ALA A 250 -25.13 -5.87 7.92
C ALA A 250 -26.30 -5.89 6.92
N HIS A 251 -26.40 -4.92 6.01
CA HIS A 251 -27.50 -4.88 5.04
C HIS A 251 -27.39 -6.04 4.02
N LYS A 252 -28.35 -6.96 4.11
CA LYS A 252 -28.36 -8.28 3.43
C LYS A 252 -28.25 -8.21 1.92
N ILE A 253 -28.68 -7.12 1.29
CA ILE A 253 -28.56 -6.96 -0.17
C ILE A 253 -27.12 -6.99 -0.69
N HIS A 254 -26.12 -6.86 0.19
CA HIS A 254 -24.70 -6.81 -0.19
C HIS A 254 -23.97 -8.15 -0.09
N TYR A 255 -24.51 -9.13 0.64
CA TYR A 255 -23.80 -10.38 0.90
C TYR A 255 -24.69 -11.64 0.94
N ASP A 256 -26.00 -11.48 1.15
CA ASP A 256 -26.95 -12.60 1.22
C ASP A 256 -27.65 -12.77 -0.14
N GLU A 257 -27.17 -13.73 -0.92
CA GLU A 257 -27.67 -14.01 -2.27
C GLU A 257 -29.12 -14.51 -2.28
N GLU A 258 -29.54 -15.24 -1.24
CA GLU A 258 -30.89 -15.76 -1.12
C GLU A 258 -31.87 -14.61 -0.85
N TRP A 259 -31.55 -13.74 0.12
CA TRP A 259 -32.31 -12.54 0.40
C TRP A 259 -32.45 -11.64 -0.84
N CYS A 260 -31.34 -11.43 -1.56
CA CYS A 260 -31.35 -10.64 -2.80
C CYS A 260 -32.39 -11.15 -3.79
N ARG A 261 -32.39 -12.46 -4.07
CA ARG A 261 -33.24 -13.07 -5.10
C ARG A 261 -34.69 -13.23 -4.65
N GLN A 262 -34.89 -13.78 -3.47
CA GLN A 262 -36.20 -14.23 -3.01
C GLN A 262 -37.01 -13.10 -2.37
N VAL A 263 -36.34 -12.13 -1.73
CA VAL A 263 -37.01 -11.05 -0.98
C VAL A 263 -36.97 -9.74 -1.75
N GLU A 264 -35.80 -9.35 -2.27
CA GLU A 264 -35.57 -8.02 -2.86
C GLU A 264 -35.69 -7.98 -4.39
N GLY A 265 -35.75 -9.15 -5.04
CA GLY A 265 -35.87 -9.29 -6.49
C GLY A 265 -34.59 -8.93 -7.27
N HIS A 266 -33.44 -8.89 -6.61
CA HIS A 266 -32.13 -8.68 -7.22
C HIS A 266 -31.52 -10.01 -7.69
N PRO A 267 -30.92 -10.07 -8.89
CA PRO A 267 -30.36 -11.30 -9.44
C PRO A 267 -29.10 -11.81 -8.70
N ALA A 268 -28.42 -10.94 -7.97
CA ALA A 268 -27.20 -11.22 -7.20
C ALA A 268 -26.98 -10.09 -6.16
N PRO A 269 -26.02 -10.24 -5.23
CA PRO A 269 -25.66 -9.18 -4.29
C PRO A 269 -25.36 -7.85 -4.98
N VAL A 270 -25.91 -6.76 -4.42
CA VAL A 270 -25.84 -5.39 -4.94
C VAL A 270 -24.52 -4.75 -4.50
N VAL A 271 -23.78 -4.18 -5.45
CA VAL A 271 -22.57 -3.39 -5.17
C VAL A 271 -22.96 -2.14 -4.37
N HIS A 272 -22.22 -1.84 -3.30
CA HIS A 272 -22.49 -0.68 -2.45
C HIS A 272 -22.41 0.63 -3.25
N GLY A 273 -23.36 1.54 -3.01
CA GLY A 273 -23.31 2.91 -3.53
C GLY A 273 -22.00 3.63 -3.17
N PRO A 274 -21.56 3.61 -1.90
CA PRO A 274 -20.25 4.12 -1.48
C PRO A 274 -19.06 3.51 -2.23
N LEU A 275 -19.06 2.18 -2.47
CA LEU A 275 -17.99 1.52 -3.22
C LEU A 275 -17.94 1.97 -4.68
N THR A 276 -19.11 2.17 -5.30
CA THR A 276 -19.20 2.73 -6.66
C THR A 276 -18.68 4.17 -6.70
N LEU A 277 -19.04 4.99 -5.72
CA LEU A 277 -18.56 6.37 -5.58
C LEU A 277 -17.03 6.43 -5.39
N ILE A 278 -16.49 5.60 -4.51
CA ILE A 278 -15.03 5.45 -4.31
C ILE A 278 -14.36 5.07 -5.62
N SER A 279 -14.92 4.10 -6.35
CA SER A 279 -14.37 3.66 -7.65
C SER A 279 -14.32 4.79 -8.68
N MET A 280 -15.35 5.66 -8.71
CA MET A 280 -15.40 6.82 -9.61
C MET A 280 -14.39 7.90 -9.23
N LEU A 281 -14.24 8.19 -7.94
CA LEU A 281 -13.24 9.14 -7.44
C LEU A 281 -11.81 8.62 -7.59
N ASP A 282 -11.60 7.33 -7.42
CA ASP A 282 -10.31 6.68 -7.68
C ASP A 282 -9.92 6.78 -9.15
N TYR A 283 -10.84 6.46 -10.06
CA TYR A 283 -10.62 6.68 -11.48
C TYR A 283 -10.28 8.15 -11.76
N TRP A 284 -11.07 9.08 -11.23
CA TRP A 284 -10.83 10.51 -11.46
C TRP A 284 -9.46 10.94 -10.94
N ARG A 285 -9.06 10.47 -9.75
CA ARG A 285 -7.76 10.76 -9.15
C ARG A 285 -6.62 10.19 -10.00
N ASP A 286 -6.79 8.98 -10.52
CA ASP A 286 -5.80 8.33 -11.37
C ASP A 286 -5.66 9.04 -12.73
N CYS A 287 -6.73 9.65 -13.26
CA CYS A 287 -6.70 10.37 -14.56
C CYS A 287 -6.33 11.86 -14.45
N TYR A 288 -6.67 12.53 -13.35
CA TYR A 288 -6.66 13.99 -13.23
C TYR A 288 -5.99 14.52 -11.95
N GLY A 289 -5.72 13.66 -10.97
CA GLY A 289 -5.24 14.05 -9.63
C GLY A 289 -3.86 14.68 -9.59
N LEU A 290 -3.09 14.60 -10.68
CA LEU A 290 -1.81 15.31 -10.85
C LEU A 290 -1.97 16.81 -11.06
N ARG A 291 -3.04 17.22 -11.76
CA ARG A 291 -3.28 18.62 -12.15
C ARG A 291 -4.34 19.28 -11.28
N TYR A 292 -5.22 18.46 -10.69
CA TYR A 292 -6.43 18.94 -10.04
C TYR A 292 -6.62 18.33 -8.66
N LYS A 293 -7.22 19.10 -7.75
CA LYS A 293 -7.76 18.59 -6.49
C LYS A 293 -9.29 18.75 -6.46
N PRO A 294 -10.03 17.75 -5.94
CA PRO A 294 -11.48 17.82 -5.93
C PRO A 294 -11.95 18.78 -4.81
N LEU A 295 -12.82 19.71 -5.16
CA LEU A 295 -13.53 20.60 -4.22
C LEU A 295 -14.88 20.02 -3.83
N SER A 296 -15.57 19.41 -4.80
CA SER A 296 -16.84 18.74 -4.52
C SER A 296 -17.16 17.70 -5.57
N ILE A 297 -17.99 16.74 -5.18
CA ILE A 297 -18.61 15.77 -6.06
C ILE A 297 -20.11 15.77 -5.82
N GLN A 298 -20.91 15.90 -6.87
CA GLN A 298 -22.35 15.59 -6.85
C GLN A 298 -22.55 14.28 -7.57
N TYR A 299 -23.33 13.36 -7.01
CA TYR A 299 -23.52 12.04 -7.60
C TYR A 299 -24.95 11.55 -7.46
N ARG A 300 -25.39 10.72 -8.41
CA ARG A 300 -26.72 10.15 -8.43
C ARG A 300 -26.68 8.71 -8.92
N ALA A 301 -27.15 7.79 -8.08
CA ALA A 301 -27.40 6.41 -8.46
C ALA A 301 -28.71 6.33 -9.26
N VAL A 302 -28.67 5.62 -10.38
CA VAL A 302 -29.76 5.51 -11.35
C VAL A 302 -30.19 4.04 -11.52
N SER A 303 -29.24 3.11 -11.54
CA SER A 303 -29.49 1.68 -11.71
C SER A 303 -28.51 0.85 -10.88
N PRO A 304 -28.94 -0.28 -10.27
CA PRO A 304 -28.07 -1.13 -9.45
C PRO A 304 -26.99 -1.84 -10.29
N LEU A 305 -25.85 -2.07 -9.63
CA LEU A 305 -24.75 -2.92 -10.08
C LEU A 305 -24.75 -4.19 -9.22
N TYR A 306 -24.43 -5.34 -9.81
CA TYR A 306 -24.46 -6.62 -9.10
C TYR A 306 -23.08 -7.30 -9.09
N ALA A 307 -22.85 -8.15 -8.09
CA ALA A 307 -21.63 -8.93 -7.96
C ALA A 307 -21.35 -9.78 -9.21
N GLY A 308 -20.11 -9.70 -9.69
CA GLY A 308 -19.61 -10.39 -10.88
C GLY A 308 -20.07 -9.79 -12.22
N GLU A 309 -20.89 -8.73 -12.22
CA GLU A 309 -21.18 -7.99 -13.44
C GLU A 309 -20.08 -6.97 -13.72
N MET A 310 -19.65 -6.93 -14.98
CA MET A 310 -18.71 -5.93 -15.47
C MET A 310 -19.43 -4.61 -15.76
N TYR A 311 -18.85 -3.51 -15.29
CA TYR A 311 -19.27 -2.14 -15.62
C TYR A 311 -18.05 -1.27 -15.92
N ARG A 312 -18.29 -0.14 -16.57
CA ARG A 312 -17.27 0.81 -17.00
C ARG A 312 -17.40 2.12 -16.23
N VAL A 313 -16.28 2.72 -15.87
CA VAL A 313 -16.18 4.07 -15.34
C VAL A 313 -15.35 4.90 -16.31
N TYR A 314 -15.88 6.05 -16.72
CA TYR A 314 -15.19 6.94 -17.66
C TYR A 314 -15.68 8.39 -17.52
N THR A 315 -14.90 9.31 -18.07
CA THR A 315 -15.27 10.72 -18.18
C THR A 315 -16.05 10.96 -19.44
N LYS A 316 -17.28 11.47 -19.31
CA LYS A 316 -18.18 11.77 -20.42
C LYS A 316 -17.91 13.15 -21.03
N GLY A 317 -17.52 14.11 -20.19
CA GLY A 317 -17.31 15.50 -20.60
C GLY A 317 -16.47 16.26 -19.58
N CYS A 318 -15.88 17.37 -20.02
CA CYS A 318 -15.11 18.28 -19.19
C CYS A 318 -15.50 19.71 -19.57
N ASP A 319 -16.04 20.45 -18.62
CA ASP A 319 -16.37 21.87 -18.78
C ASP A 319 -15.40 22.71 -17.94
N ALA A 320 -14.95 23.84 -18.48
CA ALA A 320 -14.05 24.77 -17.79
C ALA A 320 -14.71 26.15 -17.61
N PRO A 321 -15.73 26.29 -16.75
CA PRO A 321 -16.30 27.58 -16.40
C PRO A 321 -15.30 28.43 -15.62
N SER A 322 -15.55 29.75 -15.54
CA SER A 322 -14.71 30.72 -14.81
C SER A 322 -14.55 30.44 -13.31
N THR A 323 -15.27 29.46 -12.75
CA THR A 323 -15.31 29.11 -11.32
C THR A 323 -14.61 27.78 -10.98
N GLY A 324 -13.90 27.16 -11.93
CA GLY A 324 -13.15 25.90 -11.75
C GLY A 324 -13.52 24.85 -12.79
N THR A 325 -12.71 23.81 -12.94
CA THR A 325 -12.95 22.73 -13.91
C THR A 325 -13.98 21.74 -13.37
N VAL A 326 -14.88 21.26 -14.23
CA VAL A 326 -15.92 20.27 -13.89
C VAL A 326 -15.78 19.05 -14.79
N HIS A 327 -15.62 17.87 -14.19
CA HIS A 327 -15.58 16.59 -14.90
C HIS A 327 -16.90 15.84 -14.73
N GLU A 328 -17.57 15.53 -15.84
CA GLU A 328 -18.73 14.65 -15.88
C GLU A 328 -18.29 13.19 -15.93
N MET A 329 -18.67 12.41 -14.93
CA MET A 329 -18.26 11.05 -14.69
C MET A 329 -19.46 10.10 -14.80
N VAL A 330 -19.26 8.94 -15.44
CA VAL A 330 -20.32 7.94 -15.62
C VAL A 330 -19.81 6.56 -15.23
N ALA A 331 -20.60 5.85 -14.42
CA ALA A 331 -20.51 4.41 -14.26
C ALA A 331 -21.63 3.76 -15.09
N GLU A 332 -21.28 2.94 -16.09
CA GLU A 332 -22.20 2.36 -17.07
C GLU A 332 -22.06 0.84 -17.15
N LYS A 333 -23.19 0.14 -17.21
CA LYS A 333 -23.25 -1.31 -17.45
C LYS A 333 -24.11 -1.57 -18.69
N ASN A 334 -23.53 -2.18 -19.73
CA ASN A 334 -24.24 -2.54 -20.96
C ASN A 334 -25.07 -1.39 -21.58
N GLY A 335 -24.49 -0.18 -21.67
CA GLY A 335 -25.19 1.02 -22.18
C GLY A 335 -26.19 1.66 -21.20
N ILE A 336 -26.37 1.10 -20.01
CA ILE A 336 -27.24 1.62 -18.97
C ILE A 336 -26.41 2.37 -17.94
N THR A 337 -26.67 3.66 -17.77
CA THR A 337 -26.03 4.43 -16.71
C THR A 337 -26.48 3.95 -15.33
N CYS A 338 -25.53 3.49 -14.53
CA CYS A 338 -25.74 3.05 -13.15
C CYS A 338 -25.53 4.19 -12.15
N MET A 339 -24.50 5.02 -12.34
CA MET A 339 -24.25 6.21 -11.53
C MET A 339 -23.69 7.34 -12.39
N LYS A 340 -24.13 8.57 -12.14
CA LYS A 340 -23.54 9.80 -12.70
C LYS A 340 -22.90 10.60 -11.59
N ALA A 341 -21.79 11.26 -11.87
CA ALA A 341 -21.21 12.23 -10.96
C ALA A 341 -20.63 13.45 -11.69
N GLU A 342 -20.59 14.57 -11.01
CA GLU A 342 -19.96 15.81 -11.44
C GLU A 342 -18.92 16.19 -10.40
N ILE A 343 -17.65 16.24 -10.79
CA ILE A 343 -16.54 16.58 -9.91
C ILE A 343 -16.08 17.99 -10.24
N ARG A 344 -16.27 18.92 -9.31
CA ARG A 344 -15.68 20.26 -9.39
C ARG A 344 -14.30 20.24 -8.76
N CYS A 345 -13.31 20.75 -9.46
CA CYS A 345 -11.92 20.82 -9.01
C CYS A 345 -11.29 22.19 -9.28
N PHE A 346 -10.16 22.45 -8.63
CA PHE A 346 -9.28 23.57 -8.97
C PHE A 346 -7.94 23.04 -9.48
N SER A 347 -7.29 23.86 -10.30
CA SER A 347 -5.95 23.57 -10.84
C SER A 347 -4.89 23.85 -9.78
N LEU A 348 -3.92 22.95 -9.67
CA LEU A 348 -2.75 23.16 -8.81
C LEU A 348 -1.78 24.17 -9.46
N PRO A 349 -1.09 25.05 -8.69
CA PRO A 349 -0.09 25.98 -9.21
C PRO A 349 1.14 25.25 -9.79
N GLU A 350 1.67 25.71 -10.93
CA GLU A 350 2.78 25.06 -11.65
C GLU A 350 4.05 24.86 -10.78
N HIS A 351 4.29 25.71 -9.79
CA HIS A 351 5.54 25.74 -9.02
C HIS A 351 5.55 24.83 -7.75
N GLU A 352 4.39 24.33 -7.31
CA GLU A 352 4.28 23.31 -6.24
C GLU A 352 3.97 21.90 -6.77
N SER A 353 3.48 21.82 -8.01
CA SER A 353 3.05 20.58 -8.65
C SER A 353 4.21 19.64 -9.02
N GLN A 354 5.45 20.12 -9.07
CA GLN A 354 6.52 19.44 -9.81
C GLN A 354 7.49 18.56 -9.02
N LYS A 355 7.44 18.47 -7.68
CA LYS A 355 8.43 17.64 -6.94
C LYS A 355 7.86 16.55 -6.02
N MET A 356 6.76 16.78 -5.32
CA MET A 356 6.21 15.76 -4.40
C MET A 356 5.00 15.00 -4.96
N LEU A 357 4.11 15.65 -5.72
CA LEU A 357 2.91 15.01 -6.29
C LEU A 357 3.21 14.12 -7.51
N GLN A 358 4.29 14.42 -8.25
CA GLN A 358 4.74 13.66 -9.43
C GLN A 358 5.26 12.27 -9.07
N ALA A 359 6.12 12.14 -8.06
CA ALA A 359 6.65 10.83 -7.63
C ALA A 359 5.55 9.93 -7.05
N VAL A 360 4.63 10.53 -6.29
CA VAL A 360 3.54 9.81 -5.63
C VAL A 360 2.49 9.32 -6.64
N SER A 361 1.95 10.17 -7.51
CA SER A 361 0.85 9.76 -8.42
C SER A 361 1.31 8.79 -9.53
N ILE A 362 2.59 8.80 -9.89
CA ILE A 362 3.17 7.84 -10.84
C ILE A 362 3.26 6.43 -10.23
N GLY A 363 3.45 6.29 -8.91
CA GLY A 363 3.32 5.01 -8.19
C GLY A 363 1.92 4.42 -8.13
N HIS A 364 0.90 5.19 -8.51
CA HIS A 364 -0.49 4.75 -8.55
C HIS A 364 -0.94 4.23 -9.92
N ALA A 365 -0.10 4.32 -10.95
CA ALA A 365 -0.44 3.83 -12.28
C ALA A 365 -0.62 2.31 -12.25
N ARG A 366 -1.87 1.85 -12.38
CA ARG A 366 -2.23 0.42 -12.39
C ARG A 366 -1.64 -0.32 -13.60
N ASN A 367 -1.32 0.40 -14.67
CA ASN A 367 -0.68 -0.12 -15.87
C ASN A 367 0.13 0.97 -16.61
N HIS A 368 0.87 0.55 -17.63
CA HIS A 368 1.76 1.39 -18.45
C HIS A 368 1.03 2.52 -19.20
N GLU A 369 -0.25 2.34 -19.53
CA GLU A 369 -1.02 3.29 -20.33
C GLU A 369 -1.47 4.49 -19.50
N THR A 370 -1.97 4.24 -18.28
CA THR A 370 -2.29 5.28 -17.31
C THR A 370 -1.05 6.13 -16.99
N LEU A 371 0.12 5.49 -16.91
CA LEU A 371 1.39 6.17 -16.72
C LEU A 371 1.80 7.05 -17.91
N SER A 372 1.63 6.59 -19.14
CA SER A 372 1.94 7.36 -20.35
C SER A 372 1.05 8.60 -20.48
N SER A 373 -0.25 8.47 -20.17
CA SER A 373 -1.16 9.62 -20.10
C SER A 373 -0.74 10.63 -19.03
N LEU A 374 -0.35 10.17 -17.83
CA LEU A 374 0.12 11.02 -16.74
C LEU A 374 1.41 11.78 -17.10
N LEU A 375 2.35 11.15 -17.82
CA LEU A 375 3.60 11.78 -18.25
C LEU A 375 3.38 12.82 -19.37
N ASN A 376 2.54 12.52 -20.36
CA ASN A 376 2.15 13.48 -21.40
C ASN A 376 1.46 14.71 -20.78
N GLN A 377 0.66 14.51 -19.73
CA GLN A 377 0.02 15.59 -18.99
C GLN A 377 1.01 16.49 -18.21
N LEU A 378 2.25 16.06 -17.98
CA LEU A 378 3.28 16.87 -17.33
C LEU A 378 4.13 17.67 -18.33
N GLY A 379 3.77 17.67 -19.63
CA GLY A 379 4.56 18.32 -20.68
C GLY A 379 5.84 17.55 -21.02
N VAL A 380 6.00 16.34 -20.47
CA VAL A 380 7.06 15.42 -20.88
C VAL A 380 6.62 14.79 -22.19
N ASN A 381 7.28 15.17 -23.28
CA ASN A 381 6.96 14.67 -24.61
C ASN A 381 7.44 13.20 -24.71
N VAL A 382 6.56 12.26 -24.37
CA VAL A 382 6.83 10.83 -24.53
C VAL A 382 6.60 10.48 -26.00
N SER A 383 7.58 10.81 -26.85
CA SER A 383 7.56 10.33 -28.24
C SER A 383 7.55 8.80 -28.24
N SER A 384 6.90 8.20 -29.24
CA SER A 384 6.55 6.78 -29.45
C SER A 384 7.62 5.68 -29.29
N THR A 385 8.76 5.96 -28.69
CA THR A 385 9.68 4.98 -28.12
C THR A 385 9.46 4.96 -26.61
N LYS A 386 8.69 3.97 -26.15
CA LYS A 386 8.34 3.68 -24.75
C LYS A 386 9.50 4.11 -23.81
N PRO A 387 9.27 4.76 -22.68
CA PRO A 387 10.23 4.78 -21.58
C PRO A 387 9.89 3.66 -20.59
N VAL A 388 10.90 2.98 -20.04
CA VAL A 388 10.70 2.12 -18.86
C VAL A 388 10.80 3.04 -17.65
N VAL A 389 9.69 3.22 -16.97
CA VAL A 389 9.64 4.00 -15.74
C VAL A 389 9.59 2.99 -14.59
N SER A 390 10.68 2.92 -13.83
CA SER A 390 10.76 2.11 -12.62
C SER A 390 10.67 3.00 -11.39
N ILE A 391 9.98 2.49 -10.38
CA ILE A 391 9.95 3.09 -9.05
C ILE A 391 10.74 2.14 -8.16
N ASN A 392 11.96 2.55 -7.83
CA ASN A 392 12.79 1.86 -6.86
C ASN A 392 12.93 2.77 -5.64
N ASP A 393 12.39 2.32 -4.50
CA ASP A 393 12.55 2.93 -3.18
C ASP A 393 12.31 4.45 -3.17
N ASN A 394 11.08 4.86 -3.52
CA ASN A 394 10.60 6.23 -3.46
C ASN A 394 11.30 7.26 -4.37
N LYS A 395 12.12 6.81 -5.33
CA LYS A 395 12.68 7.67 -6.40
C LYS A 395 12.16 7.23 -7.76
N LEU A 396 11.63 8.20 -8.50
CA LEU A 396 11.21 8.02 -9.89
C LEU A 396 12.45 8.04 -10.80
N SER A 397 12.70 6.94 -11.49
CA SER A 397 13.66 6.91 -12.60
C SER A 397 12.91 6.68 -13.91
N ALA A 398 12.90 7.69 -14.78
CA ALA A 398 12.49 7.52 -16.16
C ALA A 398 13.73 7.19 -17.00
N THR A 399 13.76 6.00 -17.58
CA THR A 399 14.79 5.59 -18.53
C THR A 399 14.18 5.32 -19.89
N GLU A 400 14.97 5.50 -20.94
CA GLU A 400 14.57 5.09 -22.30
C GLU A 400 14.25 3.58 -22.30
N ASN A 401 13.17 3.13 -22.94
CA ASN A 401 12.95 1.70 -23.14
C ASN A 401 13.97 1.20 -24.13
N VAL A 402 14.86 0.39 -23.59
CA VAL A 402 15.82 -0.34 -24.39
C VAL A 402 15.09 -1.53 -25.01
N LYS A 403 14.81 -1.44 -26.31
CA LYS A 403 14.40 -2.63 -27.08
C LYS A 403 15.53 -3.65 -27.01
N SER A 404 15.21 -4.87 -26.56
CA SER A 404 16.15 -5.98 -26.54
C SER A 404 15.61 -7.15 -27.34
N ASP A 405 16.48 -7.77 -28.13
CA ASP A 405 16.20 -9.03 -28.83
C ASP A 405 16.55 -10.24 -27.94
N ALA A 406 17.48 -10.04 -27.00
CA ALA A 406 17.84 -11.02 -25.98
C ALA A 406 18.22 -10.32 -24.67
N ASN A 407 18.10 -11.05 -23.56
CA ASN A 407 18.50 -10.59 -22.24
C ASN A 407 19.55 -11.54 -21.68
N TRP A 408 20.73 -11.04 -21.33
CA TRP A 408 21.84 -11.83 -20.80
C TRP A 408 22.07 -11.52 -19.33
N TYR A 409 22.67 -12.48 -18.62
CA TYR A 409 23.19 -12.31 -17.28
C TYR A 409 24.69 -12.06 -17.35
N LEU A 410 25.20 -11.04 -16.66
CA LEU A 410 26.62 -10.75 -16.57
C LEU A 410 26.98 -10.33 -15.15
N ALA A 411 27.98 -10.96 -14.57
CA ALA A 411 28.56 -10.56 -13.30
C ALA A 411 30.09 -10.57 -13.34
N MET A 412 30.71 -9.67 -12.59
CA MET A 412 32.13 -9.68 -12.26
C MET A 412 32.25 -9.76 -10.75
N SER A 413 32.88 -10.81 -10.22
CA SER A 413 32.93 -11.09 -8.77
C SER A 413 34.29 -11.65 -8.37
N VAL A 414 34.54 -11.74 -7.06
CA VAL A 414 35.72 -12.44 -6.51
C VAL A 414 35.40 -13.93 -6.36
N ASP A 415 36.03 -14.76 -7.16
CA ASP A 415 35.98 -16.21 -7.00
C ASP A 415 36.95 -16.64 -5.90
N ARG A 416 36.37 -17.13 -4.80
CA ARG A 416 37.11 -17.56 -3.62
C ARG A 416 37.88 -18.85 -3.85
N GLU A 417 37.43 -19.72 -4.77
CA GLU A 417 38.10 -20.99 -5.07
C GLU A 417 39.37 -20.76 -5.90
N SER A 418 39.30 -19.86 -6.89
CA SER A 418 40.47 -19.49 -7.70
C SER A 418 41.31 -18.36 -7.12
N HIS A 419 40.89 -17.79 -5.99
CA HIS A 419 41.56 -16.68 -5.31
C HIS A 419 41.76 -15.42 -6.19
N GLY A 420 40.82 -15.16 -7.10
CA GLY A 420 40.94 -14.08 -8.07
C GLY A 420 39.59 -13.61 -8.63
N PRO A 421 39.56 -12.53 -9.42
CA PRO A 421 38.32 -12.07 -10.02
C PRO A 421 37.89 -12.97 -11.18
N ALA A 422 36.58 -13.12 -11.33
CA ALA A 422 35.96 -13.94 -12.35
C ALA A 422 34.81 -13.17 -13.02
N ILE A 423 34.63 -13.43 -14.31
CA ILE A 423 33.44 -13.04 -15.07
C ILE A 423 32.52 -14.24 -15.13
N ILE A 424 31.27 -14.04 -14.74
CA ILE A 424 30.20 -15.03 -14.85
C ILE A 424 29.21 -14.50 -15.89
N ILE A 425 28.92 -15.29 -16.92
CA ILE A 425 28.06 -14.85 -18.02
C ILE A 425 27.13 -15.96 -18.50
N SER A 426 25.90 -15.60 -18.84
CA SER A 426 24.93 -16.49 -19.47
C SER A 426 24.09 -15.70 -20.47
N LYS A 427 23.76 -16.32 -21.62
CA LYS A 427 22.79 -15.76 -22.56
C LYS A 427 21.34 -15.76 -22.03
N ARG A 428 21.11 -16.30 -20.83
CA ARG A 428 19.80 -16.33 -20.15
C ARG A 428 19.82 -15.35 -18.98
N GLY A 429 19.42 -14.11 -19.21
CA GLY A 429 19.23 -13.08 -18.18
C GLY A 429 17.77 -12.70 -18.00
N GLY A 430 17.50 -11.80 -17.06
CA GLY A 430 16.15 -11.38 -16.67
C GLY A 430 15.47 -12.35 -15.69
N VAL A 431 16.19 -13.37 -15.23
CA VAL A 431 15.78 -14.31 -14.18
C VAL A 431 16.87 -14.37 -13.11
N ALA A 432 16.53 -14.78 -11.89
CA ALA A 432 17.49 -14.88 -10.81
C ALA A 432 18.61 -15.89 -11.14
N VAL A 433 19.85 -15.60 -10.74
CA VAL A 433 20.99 -16.49 -11.02
C VAL A 433 20.80 -17.89 -10.42
N ASP A 434 20.18 -17.98 -9.24
CA ASP A 434 19.82 -19.26 -8.60
C ASP A 434 18.90 -20.13 -9.47
N GLU A 435 18.02 -19.50 -10.24
CA GLU A 435 17.14 -20.22 -11.17
C GLU A 435 17.92 -20.74 -12.37
N ILE A 436 18.86 -19.96 -12.91
CA ILE A 436 19.75 -20.39 -13.99
C ILE A 436 20.58 -21.59 -13.54
N VAL A 437 21.17 -21.53 -12.33
CA VAL A 437 21.97 -22.61 -11.76
C VAL A 437 21.13 -23.88 -11.58
N LYS A 438 19.88 -23.77 -11.12
CA LYS A 438 19.01 -24.93 -10.91
C LYS A 438 18.49 -25.55 -12.20
N THR A 439 18.10 -24.72 -13.18
CA THR A 439 17.33 -25.17 -14.35
C THR A 439 18.19 -25.31 -15.60
N HIS A 440 19.23 -24.48 -15.76
CA HIS A 440 20.08 -24.42 -16.95
C HIS A 440 21.56 -24.19 -16.60
N PRO A 441 22.17 -25.01 -15.72
CA PRO A 441 23.54 -24.78 -15.24
C PRO A 441 24.58 -24.72 -16.37
N ALA A 442 24.39 -25.51 -17.43
CA ALA A 442 25.27 -25.53 -18.60
C ALA A 442 25.27 -24.22 -19.41
N SER A 443 24.35 -23.28 -19.14
CA SER A 443 24.31 -21.98 -19.81
C SER A 443 25.13 -20.90 -19.13
N LEU A 444 25.66 -21.18 -17.93
CA LEU A 444 26.42 -20.25 -17.12
C LEU A 444 27.91 -20.58 -17.20
N PHE A 445 28.70 -19.62 -17.66
CA PHE A 445 30.13 -19.78 -17.88
C PHE A 445 30.93 -18.84 -17.00
N THR A 446 32.02 -19.34 -16.42
CA THR A 446 32.92 -18.58 -15.56
C THR A 446 34.28 -18.47 -16.22
N PHE A 447 34.84 -17.26 -16.25
CA PHE A 447 36.15 -16.96 -16.81
C PHE A 447 36.98 -16.15 -15.83
N ASN A 448 38.08 -16.72 -15.37
CA ASN A 448 38.97 -16.06 -14.42
C ASN A 448 39.92 -15.10 -15.15
N PHE A 449 40.26 -14.00 -14.49
CA PHE A 449 41.25 -13.05 -14.99
C PHE A 449 42.09 -12.50 -13.83
N SER A 450 43.13 -11.72 -14.14
CA SER A 450 43.97 -11.08 -13.12
C SER A 450 43.70 -9.58 -13.06
N LEU A 451 43.68 -9.01 -11.86
CA LEU A 451 43.64 -7.57 -11.66
C LEU A 451 44.89 -6.86 -12.21
N SER A 452 46.02 -7.55 -12.39
CA SER A 452 47.23 -6.92 -12.96
C SER A 452 47.16 -6.78 -14.48
N THR A 453 46.50 -7.71 -15.17
CA THR A 453 46.41 -7.72 -16.63
C THR A 453 45.06 -7.22 -17.15
N GLY A 454 44.03 -7.21 -16.30
CA GLY A 454 42.67 -6.78 -16.62
C GLY A 454 42.01 -7.62 -17.72
N ILE A 455 41.12 -6.98 -18.47
CA ILE A 455 40.38 -7.62 -19.56
C ILE A 455 41.18 -7.59 -20.86
N THR A 456 41.76 -8.74 -21.21
CA THR A 456 42.61 -8.90 -22.40
C THR A 456 41.80 -9.30 -23.64
N THR A 457 42.34 -9.04 -24.84
CA THR A 457 41.76 -9.51 -26.11
C THR A 457 41.63 -11.03 -26.16
N LYS A 458 42.58 -11.76 -25.55
CA LYS A 458 42.52 -13.23 -25.46
C LYS A 458 41.30 -13.69 -24.67
N LEU A 459 41.05 -13.07 -23.51
CA LEU A 459 39.89 -13.37 -22.67
C LEU A 459 38.57 -13.05 -23.39
N ILE A 460 38.49 -11.90 -24.07
CA ILE A 460 37.29 -11.53 -24.86
C ILE A 460 37.06 -12.56 -25.98
N SER A 461 38.11 -12.99 -26.67
CA SER A 461 38.03 -14.02 -27.73
C SER A 461 37.55 -15.36 -27.18
N GLU A 462 38.04 -15.77 -26.01
CA GLU A 462 37.63 -16.99 -25.33
C GLU A 462 36.14 -16.96 -24.94
N ILE A 463 35.69 -15.87 -24.31
CA ILE A 463 34.28 -15.66 -23.97
C ILE A 463 33.42 -15.68 -25.24
N SER A 464 33.88 -15.01 -26.30
CA SER A 464 33.15 -14.90 -27.56
C SER A 464 32.99 -16.25 -28.27
N HIS A 465 34.04 -17.07 -28.27
CA HIS A 465 33.99 -18.42 -28.81
C HIS A 465 33.09 -19.32 -27.98
N LYS A 466 33.18 -19.25 -26.65
CA LYS A 466 32.38 -20.11 -25.76
C LYS A 466 30.88 -19.81 -25.85
N LEU A 467 30.53 -18.56 -26.07
CA LEU A 467 29.15 -18.11 -26.21
C LEU A 467 28.68 -18.07 -27.67
N ASP A 468 29.48 -18.44 -28.66
CA ASP A 468 29.13 -18.29 -30.09
C ASP A 468 28.65 -16.87 -30.44
N LEU A 469 29.50 -15.87 -30.20
CA LEU A 469 29.18 -14.46 -30.44
C LEU A 469 29.58 -13.99 -31.85
N SER A 470 28.76 -13.12 -32.43
CA SER A 470 29.15 -12.36 -33.63
C SER A 470 30.29 -11.38 -33.32
N SER A 471 30.96 -10.88 -34.36
CA SER A 471 32.02 -9.86 -34.21
C SER A 471 31.52 -8.57 -33.55
N ALA A 472 30.28 -8.16 -33.86
CA ALA A 472 29.64 -6.98 -33.27
C ALA A 472 29.35 -7.18 -31.77
N HIS A 473 28.74 -8.32 -31.40
CA HIS A 473 28.48 -8.67 -29.99
C HIS A 473 29.79 -8.81 -29.20
N SER A 474 30.81 -9.46 -29.77
CA SER A 474 32.14 -9.62 -29.16
C SER A 474 32.80 -8.27 -28.85
N THR A 475 32.76 -7.35 -29.81
CA THR A 475 33.35 -6.01 -29.67
C THR A 475 32.65 -5.20 -28.56
N ASN A 476 31.32 -5.19 -28.53
CA ASN A 476 30.56 -4.44 -27.53
C ASN A 476 30.64 -5.08 -26.14
N LEU A 477 30.64 -6.41 -26.04
CA LEU A 477 30.90 -7.10 -24.79
C LEU A 477 32.30 -6.75 -24.25
N GLY A 478 33.31 -6.75 -25.11
CA GLY A 478 34.67 -6.36 -24.72
C GLY A 478 34.74 -4.95 -24.12
N LYS A 479 34.07 -3.97 -24.74
CA LYS A 479 33.97 -2.60 -24.20
C LYS A 479 33.30 -2.57 -22.83
N MET A 480 32.16 -3.27 -22.69
CA MET A 480 31.42 -3.33 -21.42
C MET A 480 32.26 -3.98 -20.31
N LEU A 481 32.93 -5.09 -20.60
CA LEU A 481 33.81 -5.78 -19.64
C LEU A 481 34.98 -4.89 -19.20
N GLN A 482 35.60 -4.14 -20.12
CA GLN A 482 36.66 -3.18 -19.78
C GLN A 482 36.16 -2.05 -18.89
N GLN A 483 34.95 -1.54 -19.12
CA GLN A 483 34.32 -0.52 -18.28
C GLN A 483 33.99 -1.08 -16.89
N LEU A 484 33.41 -2.28 -16.82
CA LEU A 484 33.14 -2.96 -15.54
C LEU A 484 34.42 -3.23 -14.77
N TYR A 485 35.48 -3.70 -15.43
CA TYR A 485 36.78 -3.91 -14.80
C TYR A 485 37.33 -2.63 -14.18
N LYS A 486 37.21 -1.50 -14.89
CA LYS A 486 37.62 -0.20 -14.35
C LYS A 486 36.86 0.14 -13.07
N ILE A 487 35.54 -0.07 -13.04
CA ILE A 487 34.73 0.12 -11.83
C ILE A 487 35.19 -0.84 -10.74
N PHE A 488 35.33 -2.12 -11.05
CA PHE A 488 35.68 -3.19 -10.12
C PHE A 488 37.00 -2.90 -9.41
N SER A 489 38.04 -2.54 -10.17
CA SER A 489 39.37 -2.28 -9.63
C SER A 489 39.48 -0.92 -8.94
N GLN A 490 38.81 0.13 -9.45
CA GLN A 490 38.98 1.49 -8.92
C GLN A 490 38.07 1.82 -7.74
N LYS A 491 36.94 1.13 -7.61
CA LYS A 491 35.94 1.36 -6.56
C LYS A 491 35.91 0.26 -5.49
N ASP A 492 36.88 -0.65 -5.52
CA ASP A 492 36.98 -1.79 -4.60
C ASP A 492 35.67 -2.61 -4.59
N ALA A 493 35.16 -2.96 -5.78
CA ALA A 493 33.95 -3.77 -5.88
C ALA A 493 34.23 -5.23 -5.52
N THR A 494 33.30 -5.87 -4.85
CA THR A 494 33.31 -7.33 -4.60
C THR A 494 32.36 -8.05 -5.56
N LEU A 495 31.32 -7.36 -6.04
CA LEU A 495 30.38 -7.84 -7.05
C LEU A 495 29.94 -6.67 -7.93
N LEU A 496 30.01 -6.86 -9.25
CA LEU A 496 29.30 -6.04 -10.22
C LEU A 496 28.39 -6.96 -11.03
N GLU A 497 27.11 -7.01 -10.68
CA GLU A 497 26.11 -7.79 -11.38
C GLU A 497 25.26 -6.89 -12.27
N ILE A 498 24.95 -7.33 -13.49
CA ILE A 498 23.97 -6.72 -14.38
C ILE A 498 23.00 -7.80 -14.82
N ASN A 499 21.73 -7.65 -14.43
CA ASN A 499 20.70 -8.62 -14.76
C ASN A 499 19.34 -7.94 -15.02
N PRO A 500 18.90 -7.77 -16.27
CA PRO A 500 19.55 -8.22 -17.51
C PRO A 500 20.53 -7.19 -18.10
N VAL A 501 21.46 -7.68 -18.92
CA VAL A 501 22.05 -6.95 -20.03
C VAL A 501 21.11 -7.09 -21.23
N ALA A 502 20.52 -6.00 -21.70
CA ALA A 502 19.73 -5.97 -22.93
C ALA A 502 20.65 -6.06 -24.14
N VAL A 503 20.37 -6.98 -25.05
CA VAL A 503 21.19 -7.24 -26.25
C VAL A 503 20.33 -7.13 -27.50
N SER A 504 20.78 -6.33 -28.46
CA SER A 504 20.12 -6.13 -29.76
C SER A 504 20.78 -6.96 -30.87
N GLN A 505 20.06 -7.20 -31.97
CA GLN A 505 20.55 -7.92 -33.14
C GLN A 505 21.81 -7.30 -33.76
N ASP A 506 21.92 -5.97 -33.73
CA ASP A 506 23.05 -5.22 -34.29
C ASP A 506 24.33 -5.29 -33.42
N GLY A 507 24.28 -5.99 -32.29
CA GLY A 507 25.40 -6.11 -31.37
C GLY A 507 25.35 -5.16 -30.18
N THR A 508 24.40 -4.22 -30.13
CA THR A 508 24.30 -3.24 -29.04
C THR A 508 23.99 -3.93 -27.72
N MET A 509 24.66 -3.52 -26.64
CA MET A 509 24.50 -4.07 -25.30
C MET A 509 24.29 -2.94 -24.29
N THR A 510 23.24 -3.04 -23.48
CA THR A 510 22.86 -2.01 -22.51
C THR A 510 22.61 -2.61 -21.14
N SER A 511 23.17 -1.99 -20.10
CA SER A 511 22.92 -2.36 -18.71
C SER A 511 21.54 -1.86 -18.27
N ILE A 512 20.66 -2.75 -17.82
CA ILE A 512 19.29 -2.40 -17.40
C ILE A 512 19.19 -2.26 -15.88
N SER A 513 19.63 -3.27 -15.14
CA SER A 513 19.50 -3.32 -13.69
C SER A 513 20.81 -3.77 -13.05
N PRO A 514 21.76 -2.84 -12.83
CA PRO A 514 23.01 -3.14 -12.15
C PRO A 514 22.79 -3.28 -10.64
N ASN A 515 23.40 -4.32 -10.04
CA ASN A 515 23.53 -4.52 -8.61
C ASN A 515 25.02 -4.59 -8.26
N PHE A 516 25.55 -3.51 -7.71
CA PHE A 516 26.97 -3.35 -7.42
C PHE A 516 27.22 -3.34 -5.92
N VAL A 517 28.09 -4.24 -5.46
CA VAL A 517 28.50 -4.40 -4.07
C VAL A 517 29.96 -4.04 -3.94
N PHE A 518 30.27 -3.23 -2.94
CA PHE A 518 31.61 -2.71 -2.68
C PHE A 518 32.14 -3.24 -1.35
N ASP A 519 33.46 -3.33 -1.24
CA ASP A 519 34.13 -3.79 -0.02
C ASP A 519 34.00 -2.76 1.11
N ASP A 520 33.30 -3.11 2.19
CA ASP A 520 33.19 -2.28 3.39
C ASP A 520 34.56 -1.94 4.01
N ALA A 521 35.56 -2.82 3.88
CA ALA A 521 36.91 -2.54 4.36
C ALA A 521 37.62 -1.44 3.56
N ALA A 522 37.12 -1.11 2.35
CA ALA A 522 37.61 -0.02 1.52
C ALA A 522 37.07 1.36 1.93
N ARG A 523 36.16 1.45 2.91
CA ARG A 523 35.50 2.70 3.31
C ARG A 523 36.45 3.88 3.53
N LYS A 524 37.62 3.64 4.13
CA LYS A 524 38.63 4.69 4.40
C LYS A 524 39.24 5.30 3.14
N ARG A 525 39.32 4.53 2.04
CA ARG A 525 39.91 4.96 0.75
C ARG A 525 38.85 5.31 -0.31
N GLN A 526 37.59 4.95 -0.08
CA GLN A 526 36.45 5.21 -0.97
C GLN A 526 35.44 6.19 -0.36
N THR A 527 35.90 7.28 0.26
CA THR A 527 35.04 8.19 1.04
C THR A 527 33.86 8.76 0.24
N GLU A 528 34.08 9.18 -1.01
CA GLU A 528 33.04 9.70 -1.89
C GLU A 528 31.95 8.66 -2.21
N LEU A 529 32.33 7.40 -2.38
CA LEU A 529 31.39 6.31 -2.67
C LEU A 529 30.50 6.03 -1.47
N PHE A 530 31.10 5.91 -0.28
CA PHE A 530 30.35 5.64 0.94
C PHE A 530 29.49 6.84 1.39
N ALA A 531 29.81 8.06 0.94
CA ALA A 531 28.95 9.21 1.12
C ALA A 531 27.63 9.13 0.31
N LEU A 532 27.55 8.27 -0.71
CA LEU A 532 26.33 8.02 -1.48
C LEU A 532 25.38 7.03 -0.79
N ARG A 533 25.80 6.39 0.31
CA ARG A 533 24.97 5.40 1.04
C ARG A 533 23.71 6.08 1.58
N ASP A 534 22.56 5.51 1.23
CA ASP A 534 21.25 5.99 1.66
C ASP A 534 20.74 5.12 2.83
N THR A 535 21.08 5.52 4.06
CA THR A 535 20.71 4.78 5.26
C THR A 535 19.21 4.77 5.55
N SER A 536 18.41 5.58 4.85
CA SER A 536 16.94 5.56 5.01
C SER A 536 16.29 4.29 4.45
N ARG A 537 17.04 3.53 3.64
CA ARG A 537 16.59 2.27 3.01
C ARG A 537 16.94 1.02 3.82
N GLU A 538 17.67 1.20 4.91
CA GLU A 538 18.22 0.11 5.72
C GLU A 538 17.43 -0.02 7.03
N THR A 539 17.59 -1.16 7.70
CA THR A 539 16.98 -1.39 9.02
C THR A 539 17.54 -0.39 10.03
N GLU A 540 16.68 0.41 10.66
CA GLU A 540 17.08 1.50 11.56
C GLU A 540 17.99 1.00 12.70
N GLU A 541 17.66 -0.15 13.27
CA GLU A 541 18.43 -0.78 14.34
C GLU A 541 19.81 -1.25 13.87
N GLU A 542 19.95 -1.68 12.62
CA GLU A 542 21.24 -2.09 12.02
C GLU A 542 22.13 -0.86 11.80
N VAL A 543 21.56 0.25 11.29
CA VAL A 543 22.25 1.53 11.12
C VAL A 543 22.66 2.13 12.47
N GLU A 544 21.78 2.05 13.48
CA GLU A 544 22.07 2.48 14.85
C GLU A 544 23.22 1.65 15.43
N ALA A 545 23.14 0.32 15.36
CA ALA A 545 24.17 -0.61 15.81
C ALA A 545 25.54 -0.30 15.22
N GLU A 546 25.62 -0.09 13.90
CA GLU A 546 26.87 0.18 13.19
C GLU A 546 27.59 1.44 13.73
N ARG A 547 26.83 2.50 14.06
CA ARG A 547 27.40 3.75 14.64
C ARG A 547 28.11 3.51 15.97
N HIS A 548 27.74 2.44 16.67
CA HIS A 548 28.33 2.04 17.94
C HIS A 548 29.36 0.91 17.79
N GLY A 549 29.69 0.52 16.55
CA GLY A 549 30.63 -0.57 16.26
C GLY A 549 30.07 -1.96 16.53
N LEU A 550 28.74 -2.09 16.56
CA LEU A 550 28.03 -3.36 16.69
C LEU A 550 27.65 -3.86 15.30
N VAL A 551 27.67 -5.18 15.11
CA VAL A 551 27.10 -5.81 13.91
C VAL A 551 25.78 -6.45 14.33
N TYR A 552 24.68 -5.81 13.95
CA TYR A 552 23.32 -6.27 14.23
C TYR A 552 22.66 -6.72 12.92
N VAL A 553 21.88 -7.79 12.98
CA VAL A 553 20.97 -8.19 11.89
C VAL A 553 19.64 -8.60 12.50
N LYS A 554 18.54 -8.01 12.05
CA LYS A 554 17.21 -8.33 12.58
C LYS A 554 16.74 -9.70 12.05
N MET A 555 16.22 -10.55 12.94
CA MET A 555 15.75 -11.90 12.61
C MET A 555 14.28 -12.09 13.03
N ARG A 556 13.73 -13.28 12.74
CA ARG A 556 12.33 -13.64 13.00
C ARG A 556 12.23 -14.66 14.14
N GLY A 557 12.39 -14.17 15.36
CA GLY A 557 12.30 -14.95 16.60
C GLY A 557 11.99 -14.09 17.81
N ASP A 558 12.12 -14.69 18.99
CA ASP A 558 11.73 -14.15 20.30
C ASP A 558 12.86 -14.23 21.35
N VAL A 559 13.99 -14.85 21.03
CA VAL A 559 15.19 -14.83 21.87
C VAL A 559 16.16 -13.77 21.36
N GLY A 560 16.30 -12.66 22.08
CA GLY A 560 17.30 -11.65 21.77
C GLY A 560 18.70 -12.16 22.12
N ILE A 561 19.71 -11.97 21.26
CA ILE A 561 21.09 -12.38 21.57
C ILE A 561 22.03 -11.19 21.65
N VAL A 562 23.01 -11.27 22.56
CA VAL A 562 24.14 -10.34 22.67
C VAL A 562 25.42 -11.16 22.81
N VAL A 563 26.26 -11.12 21.79
CA VAL A 563 27.42 -12.02 21.68
C VAL A 563 28.66 -11.24 21.24
N ASN A 564 29.86 -11.70 21.60
CA ASN A 564 31.10 -11.19 21.04
C ASN A 564 31.70 -12.17 20.02
N GLY A 565 31.99 -11.67 18.83
CA GLY A 565 32.54 -12.42 17.71
C GLY A 565 31.45 -13.03 16.82
N ALA A 566 31.49 -12.72 15.53
CA ALA A 566 30.52 -13.18 14.54
C ALA A 566 30.34 -14.71 14.49
N GLY A 567 31.44 -15.48 14.61
CA GLY A 567 31.37 -16.94 14.64
C GLY A 567 30.60 -17.49 15.85
N LEU A 568 30.81 -16.88 17.03
CA LEU A 568 30.08 -17.26 18.24
C LEU A 568 28.62 -16.82 18.16
N ALA A 569 28.33 -15.67 17.55
CA ALA A 569 26.97 -15.19 17.35
C ALA A 569 26.17 -16.14 16.44
N MET A 570 26.77 -16.64 15.34
CA MET A 570 26.17 -17.68 14.50
C MET A 570 25.95 -18.98 15.28
N ALA A 571 26.96 -19.47 15.99
CA ALA A 571 26.85 -20.69 16.80
C ALA A 571 25.80 -20.57 17.92
N THR A 572 25.60 -19.37 18.47
CA THR A 572 24.56 -19.10 19.47
C THR A 572 23.17 -19.19 18.87
N ASN A 573 22.98 -18.64 17.67
CA ASN A 573 21.74 -18.77 16.92
C ASN A 573 21.43 -20.24 16.58
N ASP A 574 22.44 -21.00 16.16
CA ASP A 574 22.30 -22.43 15.87
C ASP A 574 21.95 -23.23 17.13
N ALA A 575 22.58 -22.92 18.27
CA ALA A 575 22.28 -23.57 19.54
C ALA A 575 20.85 -23.28 20.02
N ILE A 576 20.36 -22.04 19.88
CA ILE A 576 18.95 -21.70 20.14
C ILE A 576 18.03 -22.51 19.23
N GLY A 577 18.34 -22.58 17.94
CA GLY A 577 17.57 -23.34 16.95
C GLY A 577 17.55 -24.85 17.24
N PHE A 578 18.67 -25.41 17.68
CA PHE A 578 18.81 -26.81 18.07
C PHE A 578 17.90 -27.17 19.26
N GLU A 579 17.76 -26.27 20.24
CA GLU A 579 16.85 -26.41 21.39
C GLU A 579 15.38 -26.08 21.04
N GLY A 580 15.09 -25.78 19.76
CA GLY A 580 13.76 -25.48 19.24
C GLY A 580 13.27 -24.06 19.55
N GLY A 581 14.17 -23.12 19.84
CA GLY A 581 13.90 -21.69 19.94
C GLY A 581 14.14 -20.96 18.63
N ARG A 582 13.93 -19.63 18.63
CA ARG A 582 14.19 -18.77 17.47
C ARG A 582 14.85 -17.47 17.91
N SER A 583 16.01 -17.17 17.36
CA SER A 583 16.67 -15.88 17.62
C SER A 583 15.91 -14.71 16.99
N ALA A 584 15.69 -13.67 17.78
CA ALA A 584 15.10 -12.40 17.35
C ALA A 584 16.09 -11.55 16.54
N ASN A 585 17.38 -11.78 16.72
CA ASN A 585 18.45 -11.06 16.04
C ASN A 585 19.73 -11.89 15.91
N PHE A 586 20.70 -11.37 15.14
CA PHE A 586 22.12 -11.62 15.28
C PHE A 586 22.75 -10.34 15.86
N LEU A 587 23.66 -10.45 16.83
CA LEU A 587 24.41 -9.30 17.35
C LEU A 587 25.82 -9.72 17.77
N ASP A 588 26.82 -9.12 17.12
CA ASP A 588 28.22 -9.15 17.52
C ASP A 588 28.65 -7.78 18.07
N THR A 589 29.19 -7.75 19.29
CA THR A 589 29.71 -6.52 19.92
C THR A 589 31.09 -6.08 19.40
N GLY A 590 31.59 -6.66 18.31
CA GLY A 590 32.85 -6.29 17.67
C GLY A 590 34.08 -6.70 18.49
N GLY A 591 33.96 -7.78 19.27
CA GLY A 591 35.03 -8.31 20.12
C GLY A 591 35.36 -7.48 21.38
N LYS A 592 34.61 -6.40 21.65
CA LYS A 592 34.73 -5.59 22.88
C LYS A 592 33.38 -5.59 23.59
N ALA A 593 33.36 -5.94 24.87
CA ALA A 593 32.17 -5.91 25.71
C ALA A 593 32.34 -4.84 26.80
N THR A 594 32.37 -3.56 26.38
CA THR A 594 32.45 -2.41 27.29
C THR A 594 31.05 -2.03 27.78
N THR A 595 30.94 -1.34 28.92
CA THR A 595 29.63 -0.88 29.43
C THR A 595 28.82 -0.13 28.38
N LYS A 596 29.44 0.78 27.62
CA LYS A 596 28.75 1.55 26.56
C LYS A 596 28.25 0.68 25.40
N THR A 597 29.01 -0.33 25.00
CA THR A 597 28.58 -1.25 23.92
C THR A 597 27.49 -2.20 24.40
N MET A 598 27.58 -2.68 25.64
CA MET A 598 26.52 -3.52 26.25
C MET A 598 25.22 -2.75 26.47
N LEU A 599 25.30 -1.51 26.96
CA LEU A 599 24.13 -0.63 27.11
C LEU A 599 23.41 -0.47 25.77
N LYS A 600 24.15 -0.13 24.71
CA LYS A 600 23.55 0.05 23.39
C LYS A 600 23.00 -1.24 22.80
N ALA A 601 23.70 -2.36 23.01
CA ALA A 601 23.22 -3.67 22.58
C ALA A 601 21.89 -4.03 23.28
N PHE A 602 21.79 -3.81 24.58
CA PHE A 602 20.55 -4.02 25.33
C PHE A 602 19.45 -3.07 24.88
N GLU A 603 19.71 -1.77 24.72
CA GLU A 603 18.72 -0.81 24.20
C GLU A 603 18.12 -1.24 22.86
N ILE A 604 18.96 -1.73 21.94
CA ILE A 604 18.50 -2.18 20.61
C ILE A 604 17.67 -3.46 20.74
N VAL A 605 18.12 -4.42 21.55
CA VAL A 605 17.44 -5.70 21.73
C VAL A 605 16.12 -5.54 22.49
N THR A 606 16.06 -4.74 23.55
CA THR A 606 14.85 -4.55 24.36
C THR A 606 13.79 -3.67 23.71
N ARG A 607 14.16 -2.87 22.70
CA ARG A 607 13.19 -2.11 21.88
C ARG A 607 12.33 -3.02 21.00
N ASP A 608 12.79 -4.23 20.72
CA ASP A 608 12.02 -5.20 19.96
C ASP A 608 11.03 -5.94 20.87
N GLU A 609 9.76 -5.55 20.82
CA GLU A 609 8.68 -6.12 21.64
C GLU A 609 8.48 -7.65 21.47
N ARG A 610 9.06 -8.24 20.42
CA ARG A 610 9.02 -9.70 20.21
C ARG A 610 9.98 -10.44 21.13
N VAL A 611 11.00 -9.76 21.66
CA VAL A 611 12.00 -10.35 22.53
C VAL A 611 11.36 -10.70 23.87
N LYS A 612 11.36 -11.99 24.19
CA LYS A 612 10.80 -12.57 25.41
C LYS A 612 11.87 -13.01 26.40
N ALA A 613 13.09 -13.24 25.93
CA ALA A 613 14.25 -13.51 26.77
C ALA A 613 15.53 -13.05 26.06
N ILE A 614 16.56 -12.69 26.83
CA ILE A 614 17.86 -12.27 26.30
C ILE A 614 18.91 -13.35 26.61
N PHE A 615 19.64 -13.79 25.60
CA PHE A 615 20.83 -14.64 25.74
C PHE A 615 22.11 -13.82 25.56
N VAL A 616 22.82 -13.56 26.65
CA VAL A 616 24.16 -13.00 26.61
C VAL A 616 25.17 -14.14 26.58
N ASN A 617 25.90 -14.31 25.48
CA ASN A 617 26.91 -15.36 25.36
C ASN A 617 28.27 -14.74 25.04
N ILE A 618 29.13 -14.60 26.05
CA ILE A 618 30.40 -13.92 25.91
C ILE A 618 31.56 -14.87 26.21
N TYR A 619 32.45 -15.03 25.23
CA TYR A 619 33.73 -15.69 25.42
C TYR A 619 34.81 -14.62 25.65
N GLY A 620 35.22 -14.48 26.90
CA GLY A 620 36.35 -13.67 27.33
C GLY A 620 37.65 -14.12 26.68
N GLY A 621 38.26 -13.21 25.94
CA GLY A 621 39.60 -13.36 25.37
C GLY A 621 40.52 -12.27 25.94
N LEU A 622 40.51 -11.09 25.29
CA LEU A 622 41.29 -9.92 25.73
C LEU A 622 40.76 -9.31 27.04
N THR A 623 39.45 -9.40 27.29
CA THR A 623 38.81 -8.85 28.50
C THR A 623 38.45 -9.99 29.45
N ARG A 624 38.79 -9.84 30.74
CA ARG A 624 38.45 -10.81 31.79
C ARG A 624 36.95 -10.79 32.09
N CYS A 625 36.38 -11.95 32.42
CA CYS A 625 34.94 -12.10 32.61
C CYS A 625 34.38 -11.29 33.79
N ASP A 626 35.18 -11.02 34.84
CA ASP A 626 34.78 -10.15 35.94
C ASP A 626 34.49 -8.71 35.46
N MET A 627 35.30 -8.18 34.55
CA MET A 627 35.08 -6.84 33.96
C MET A 627 33.89 -6.81 33.00
N ILE A 628 33.62 -7.93 32.32
CA ILE A 628 32.45 -8.09 31.44
C ILE A 628 31.19 -8.15 32.29
N ALA A 629 31.21 -8.89 33.41
CA ALA A 629 30.13 -8.92 34.38
C ALA A 629 29.83 -7.52 34.94
N GLU A 630 30.84 -6.73 35.31
CA GLU A 630 30.66 -5.32 35.70
C GLU A 630 29.97 -4.50 34.61
N SER A 631 30.35 -4.70 33.34
CA SER A 631 29.76 -4.00 32.20
C SER A 631 28.29 -4.38 31.98
N ILE A 632 27.94 -5.67 32.13
CA ILE A 632 26.57 -6.17 32.06
C ILE A 632 25.73 -5.59 33.19
N ILE A 633 26.24 -5.65 34.43
CA ILE A 633 25.56 -5.13 35.63
C ILE A 633 25.34 -3.62 35.51
N GLY A 634 26.35 -2.87 35.05
CA GLY A 634 26.23 -1.43 34.84
C GLY A 634 25.16 -1.08 33.82
N ALA A 635 25.19 -1.74 32.66
CA ALA A 635 24.20 -1.52 31.61
C ALA A 635 22.77 -1.91 32.03
N ALA A 636 22.61 -3.03 32.74
CA ALA A 636 21.32 -3.51 33.21
C ALA A 636 20.73 -2.63 34.34
N LYS A 637 21.55 -1.85 35.07
CA LYS A 637 21.06 -0.88 36.06
C LYS A 637 20.55 0.42 35.45
N GLU A 638 21.06 0.78 34.28
CA GLU A 638 20.65 1.99 33.56
C GLU A 638 19.40 1.80 32.72
N LEU A 639 19.04 0.54 32.41
CA LEU A 639 17.92 0.17 31.56
C LEU A 639 16.84 -0.57 32.33
N ASP A 640 15.59 -0.30 31.97
CA ASP A 640 14.43 -0.97 32.54
C ASP A 640 14.12 -2.28 31.78
N ILE A 641 14.95 -3.31 32.04
CA ILE A 641 14.86 -4.61 31.37
C ILE A 641 13.81 -5.48 32.07
N HIS A 642 12.72 -5.81 31.37
CA HIS A 642 11.59 -6.57 31.91
C HIS A 642 11.60 -8.06 31.55
N VAL A 643 12.45 -8.45 30.60
CA VAL A 643 12.52 -9.83 30.09
C VAL A 643 13.61 -10.63 30.80
N PRO A 644 13.43 -11.94 31.05
CA PRO A 644 14.46 -12.77 31.63
C PRO A 644 15.75 -12.77 30.80
N MET A 645 16.89 -12.94 31.48
CA MET A 645 18.21 -12.95 30.86
C MET A 645 18.99 -14.19 31.27
N VAL A 646 19.55 -14.88 30.29
CA VAL A 646 20.54 -15.95 30.52
C VAL A 646 21.91 -15.43 30.13
N VAL A 647 22.87 -15.50 31.05
CA VAL A 647 24.24 -15.05 30.83
C VAL A 647 25.20 -16.23 30.87
N ARG A 648 25.90 -16.45 29.77
CA ARG A 648 27.02 -17.38 29.68
C ARG A 648 28.32 -16.62 29.54
N LEU A 649 29.23 -16.81 30.50
CA LEU A 649 30.59 -16.26 30.47
C LEU A 649 31.61 -17.40 30.44
N GLN A 650 32.56 -17.33 29.51
CA GLN A 650 33.67 -18.28 29.43
C GLN A 650 35.00 -17.56 29.24
N GLY A 651 36.09 -18.11 29.80
CA GLY A 651 37.43 -17.49 29.75
C GLY A 651 37.99 -17.12 31.12
N THR A 652 39.00 -16.22 31.14
CA THR A 652 39.69 -15.79 32.36
C THR A 652 38.72 -15.16 33.36
N ASN A 653 38.78 -15.58 34.63
CA ASN A 653 37.89 -15.15 35.71
C ASN A 653 36.39 -15.41 35.46
N SER A 654 36.04 -16.39 34.62
CA SER A 654 34.63 -16.75 34.34
C SER A 654 33.86 -17.07 35.62
N GLU A 655 34.38 -17.92 36.50
CA GLU A 655 33.75 -18.26 37.78
C GLU A 655 33.48 -17.01 38.63
N GLN A 656 34.44 -16.09 38.72
CA GLN A 656 34.28 -14.84 39.46
C GLN A 656 33.21 -13.94 38.82
N GLY A 657 33.22 -13.80 37.48
CA GLY A 657 32.23 -12.99 36.77
C GLY A 657 30.81 -13.54 36.87
N LEU A 658 30.64 -14.86 36.78
CA LEU A 658 29.34 -15.52 36.97
C LEU A 658 28.83 -15.31 38.41
N LYS A 659 29.70 -15.45 39.42
CA LYS A 659 29.35 -15.16 40.81
C LYS A 659 28.94 -13.70 41.03
N MET A 660 29.63 -12.75 40.39
CA MET A 660 29.26 -11.33 40.45
C MET A 660 27.86 -11.07 39.88
N LEU A 661 27.48 -11.76 38.81
CA LEU A 661 26.15 -11.66 38.20
C LEU A 661 25.05 -12.26 39.10
N GLU A 662 25.30 -13.41 39.72
CA GLU A 662 24.37 -14.03 40.69
C GLU A 662 24.08 -13.11 41.89
N GLU A 663 25.11 -12.42 42.38
CA GLU A 663 25.01 -11.56 43.57
C GLU A 663 24.43 -10.16 43.29
N ALA A 664 24.33 -9.74 42.01
CA ALA A 664 24.05 -8.37 41.60
C ALA A 664 22.65 -7.82 41.96
N LYS A 665 21.70 -8.68 42.38
CA LYS A 665 20.33 -8.34 42.80
C LYS A 665 19.66 -7.23 41.96
N LEU A 666 19.61 -7.45 40.64
CA LEU A 666 19.15 -6.45 39.67
C LEU A 666 17.62 -6.32 39.55
N GLY A 667 16.84 -7.11 40.29
CA GLY A 667 15.38 -7.19 40.09
C GLY A 667 14.97 -7.89 38.79
N LEU A 668 15.94 -8.39 38.02
CA LEU A 668 15.79 -9.14 36.79
C LEU A 668 15.76 -10.65 37.07
N ASN A 669 14.93 -11.41 36.36
CA ASN A 669 15.07 -12.86 36.31
C ASN A 669 16.33 -13.23 35.51
N MET A 670 17.47 -13.30 36.18
CA MET A 670 18.77 -13.61 35.60
C MET A 670 19.21 -15.03 35.98
N VAL A 671 19.53 -15.82 34.97
CA VAL A 671 20.15 -17.15 35.11
C VAL A 671 21.57 -17.07 34.55
N VAL A 672 22.54 -17.61 35.29
CA VAL A 672 23.93 -17.68 34.82
C VAL A 672 24.30 -19.13 34.52
N GLU A 673 25.10 -19.34 33.49
CA GLU A 673 25.54 -20.66 33.06
C GLU A 673 27.00 -20.64 32.63
N SER A 674 27.73 -21.71 32.92
CA SER A 674 29.11 -21.87 32.43
C SER A 674 29.15 -22.57 31.07
N ASP A 675 28.17 -23.40 30.73
CA ASP A 675 28.17 -24.19 29.50
C ASP A 675 26.98 -23.89 28.57
N TRP A 676 26.82 -24.69 27.52
CA TRP A 676 25.81 -24.48 26.49
C TRP A 676 24.37 -24.83 26.92
N ARG A 677 24.15 -25.38 28.12
CA ARG A 677 22.80 -25.52 28.71
C ARG A 677 22.07 -24.17 28.79
N ALA A 678 22.82 -23.07 28.80
CA ALA A 678 22.33 -21.71 28.62
C ALA A 678 21.34 -21.55 27.44
N ALA A 679 21.60 -22.21 26.30
CA ALA A 679 20.72 -22.15 25.14
C ALA A 679 19.34 -22.78 25.43
N ARG A 680 19.32 -23.93 26.11
CA ARG A 680 18.07 -24.58 26.52
C ARG A 680 17.31 -23.73 27.52
N HIS A 681 17.99 -23.20 28.54
CA HIS A 681 17.36 -22.37 29.56
C HIS A 681 16.75 -21.09 28.99
N VAL A 682 17.43 -20.41 28.07
CA VAL A 682 16.85 -19.17 27.48
C VAL A 682 15.62 -19.48 26.64
N VAL A 683 15.60 -20.62 25.93
CA VAL A 683 14.43 -21.06 25.17
C VAL A 683 13.27 -21.43 26.09
N GLU A 684 13.52 -22.10 27.20
CA GLU A 684 12.50 -22.40 28.21
C GLU A 684 11.91 -21.11 28.82
N LEU A 685 12.76 -20.13 29.16
CA LEU A 685 12.34 -18.83 29.67
C LEU A 685 11.54 -18.02 28.65
N ALA A 686 11.94 -18.04 27.38
CA ALA A 686 11.20 -17.36 26.31
C ALA A 686 9.80 -17.98 26.09
N ARG A 687 9.64 -19.29 26.29
CA ARG A 687 8.33 -19.97 26.17
C ARG A 687 7.40 -19.71 27.36
N SER A 688 7.96 -19.49 28.55
CA SER A 688 7.19 -19.21 29.77
C SER A 688 6.76 -17.76 29.93
N SER A 689 7.30 -16.86 29.10
CA SER A 689 7.01 -15.42 29.09
C SER A 689 6.02 -15.08 27.99
#